data_AF-A0A521V882-F1
#
_entry.id   AF-A0A521V882-F1
#
_cell.length_a   1.000
_cell.length_b   1.000
_cell.length_c   1.000
_cell.angle_alpha   90.00
_cell.angle_beta   90.00
_cell.angle_gamma   90.00
#
_symmetry.space_group_name_H-M   'P 1'
#
loop_
_entity.id
_entity.type
_entity.pdbx_description
1 polymer ?
#
loop_
_entity_poly.entity_id
_entity_poly.type
_entity_poly.pdbx_seq_one_letter_code
_entity_poly.pdbx_strand_id
1 'polypeptide(L)'
;MKSFSSILLLCILSCALQAQQQSSKSKSSDKLYEKGQLKNHVMVYNAAGVNTSNLEFSPVFYQNGIVYVSSRYTSGPVDKKIGETFFELFYAEFDASGMPQSPRNFSLQINSQVHEGPVSFSRNGDLMYFTRNNLEKGISKANSKGHVVLKIYEAHHGKYDWENVTELPFNSDEYTCVHPSLSADGQRLFFASDMPGGYGGMDLYFVEKRPDGWSKPINMGQDVNTPSNEVFPYIHDSGTLFFSSNGHGGEGGLDIFEIDISTNTWGKLKNTGTPFNSPSDDLGFIINEEGTRGFFASDRTGGYGKDDIYSFEAESPIINGEPVVLSAMVVAYDEQTNERLPGADLRLFQRSADGFIEGDDLYDVQLMPSDNGDLVMKLVRKSPDDMAEAPLHTNLNGESICEMRPDKNYLLLLAKDGYENAEMLYSTIGQTEAQTIRIAMKPRSCTTVAGTVSVQDYQTLVPNALVHILNETTGTEELIRTNASGEFNYCLPLGHEYAVIAEKEGYTKGMSKVSTVGTNSAQILNVNIHVQPIAENILKEPIKEGSVIVLENIYYDFDQYFIRKGAARDLDALAKLMRLYPSMDIELTAHTDSRGEESYNQELSLKRAESAKRYLIQKGIAADRVQAFGMGESEIRNQCVDGVECSDEEHAYNRRTEVKIIHMDEPIRVEYKEGNPLDDDGKG
;
A
#
# COMPACT_ATOMS: atom_id res chain seq x y z
N MET A 1 -58.25 17.01 -44.34
CA MET A 1 -57.91 18.34 -44.90
C MET A 1 -56.39 18.37 -45.01
N LYS A 2 -55.74 18.02 -46.14
CA LYS A 2 -55.40 18.87 -47.34
C LYS A 2 -54.84 20.24 -46.89
N SER A 3 -53.68 20.77 -47.31
CA SER A 3 -52.80 20.62 -48.49
C SER A 3 -51.48 21.36 -48.19
N PHE A 4 -50.27 20.79 -48.34
CA PHE A 4 -49.37 20.82 -49.51
C PHE A 4 -49.27 22.14 -50.31
N SER A 5 -48.03 22.62 -50.50
CA SER A 5 -47.53 22.99 -51.83
C SER A 5 -46.00 22.98 -51.89
N SER A 6 -45.47 22.25 -52.88
CA SER A 6 -44.08 22.10 -53.28
C SER A 6 -43.81 22.92 -54.54
N ILE A 7 -42.60 23.43 -54.76
CA ILE A 7 -42.08 23.68 -56.12
C ILE A 7 -40.61 23.25 -56.19
N LEU A 8 -40.37 22.36 -57.15
CA LEU A 8 -39.11 21.82 -57.65
C LEU A 8 -38.72 22.63 -58.91
N LEU A 9 -37.44 22.95 -59.13
CA LEU A 9 -36.93 23.18 -60.49
C LEU A 9 -35.50 22.64 -60.64
N LEU A 10 -35.26 22.07 -61.82
CA LEU A 10 -34.26 21.10 -62.23
C LEU A 10 -33.11 21.71 -63.06
N CYS A 11 -32.06 20.89 -63.25
CA CYS A 11 -31.03 20.90 -64.33
C CYS A 11 -29.84 21.87 -64.12
N ILE A 12 -28.57 21.54 -64.39
CA ILE A 12 -27.96 20.77 -65.50
C ILE A 12 -26.57 20.19 -65.07
N LEU A 13 -26.25 18.98 -65.59
CA LEU A 13 -24.96 18.31 -65.95
C LEU A 13 -23.60 19.00 -65.61
N SER A 14 -22.46 18.35 -65.35
CA SER A 14 -21.95 16.99 -65.66
C SER A 14 -20.55 16.76 -65.05
N CYS A 15 -20.23 15.49 -64.76
CA CYS A 15 -18.90 14.86 -64.76
C CYS A 15 -17.75 15.43 -63.89
N ALA A 16 -17.43 14.75 -62.79
CA ALA A 16 -16.24 13.88 -62.71
C ALA A 16 -16.27 13.01 -61.42
N LEU A 17 -15.73 11.81 -61.55
CA LEU A 17 -15.72 10.69 -60.59
C LEU A 17 -14.84 10.93 -59.35
N GLN A 18 -15.31 10.34 -58.24
CA GLN A 18 -14.54 9.66 -57.18
C GLN A 18 -13.41 10.43 -56.45
N ALA A 19 -13.76 11.07 -55.34
CA ALA A 19 -13.13 10.91 -54.02
C ALA A 19 -13.85 11.86 -53.04
N GLN A 20 -13.84 11.55 -51.74
CA GLN A 20 -14.40 12.33 -50.62
C GLN A 20 -15.88 12.10 -50.29
N GLN A 21 -16.12 11.07 -49.48
CA GLN A 21 -17.25 11.03 -48.55
C GLN A 21 -16.75 10.55 -47.18
N GLN A 22 -16.14 11.46 -46.41
CA GLN A 22 -16.03 11.41 -44.95
C GLN A 22 -15.39 12.71 -44.46
N SER A 23 -16.21 13.68 -44.05
CA SER A 23 -15.88 14.77 -43.11
C SER A 23 -16.97 15.84 -43.16
N SER A 24 -17.96 15.76 -42.28
CA SER A 24 -18.78 16.92 -41.89
C SER A 24 -19.54 16.65 -40.59
N LYS A 25 -18.81 16.45 -39.48
CA LYS A 25 -19.31 16.62 -38.10
C LYS A 25 -18.15 17.04 -37.19
N SER A 26 -17.61 18.23 -37.38
CA SER A 26 -17.16 19.09 -36.28
C SER A 26 -16.98 20.49 -36.84
N LYS A 27 -17.72 21.47 -36.29
CA LYS A 27 -17.40 22.90 -36.36
C LYS A 27 -18.26 23.72 -35.38
N SER A 28 -18.65 23.10 -34.26
CA SER A 28 -19.26 23.81 -33.13
C SER A 28 -18.70 23.38 -31.76
N SER A 29 -17.62 22.59 -31.73
CA SER A 29 -16.88 22.22 -30.50
C SER A 29 -15.63 23.08 -30.25
N ASP A 30 -15.13 23.79 -31.26
CA ASP A 30 -13.74 24.32 -31.22
C ASP A 30 -13.65 25.80 -30.85
N LYS A 31 -14.57 26.31 -30.02
CA LYS A 31 -14.51 27.70 -29.51
C LYS A 31 -14.85 27.81 -28.02
N LEU A 32 -14.32 26.89 -27.22
CA LEU A 32 -14.27 27.02 -25.76
C LEU A 32 -12.91 26.62 -25.17
N TYR A 33 -11.85 26.70 -25.97
CA TYR A 33 -10.48 26.51 -25.53
C TYR A 33 -9.67 27.76 -25.85
N GLU A 34 -9.71 28.73 -24.94
CA GLU A 34 -8.64 29.71 -24.75
C GLU A 34 -8.91 30.52 -23.47
N LYS A 35 -8.56 29.93 -22.31
CA LYS A 35 -8.01 30.60 -21.12
C LYS A 35 -7.81 29.60 -19.98
N GLY A 36 -6.56 29.40 -19.59
CA GLY A 36 -6.14 28.63 -18.41
C GLY A 36 -5.79 27.18 -18.72
N GLN A 37 -4.50 26.88 -18.82
CA GLN A 37 -3.98 25.52 -18.98
C GLN A 37 -4.33 24.67 -17.74
N LEU A 38 -5.21 23.68 -17.88
CA LEU A 38 -5.30 22.56 -16.94
C LEU A 38 -4.03 21.73 -17.11
N LYS A 39 -3.11 21.82 -16.13
CA LYS A 39 -1.85 21.07 -16.15
C LYS A 39 -2.03 19.57 -15.92
N ASN A 40 -3.15 19.14 -15.33
CA ASN A 40 -3.43 17.74 -15.03
C ASN A 40 -4.84 17.40 -15.57
N HIS A 41 -4.94 16.37 -16.40
CA HIS A 41 -6.24 15.82 -16.80
C HIS A 41 -6.81 15.05 -15.61
N VAL A 42 -7.95 15.51 -15.07
CA VAL A 42 -8.66 14.88 -13.96
C VAL A 42 -10.00 14.39 -14.46
N MET A 43 -10.28 13.11 -14.24
CA MET A 43 -11.53 12.45 -14.56
C MET A 43 -12.32 12.21 -13.28
N VAL A 44 -13.61 12.56 -13.30
CA VAL A 44 -14.52 12.37 -12.15
C VAL A 44 -15.61 11.37 -12.55
N TYR A 45 -15.86 10.40 -11.69
CA TYR A 45 -16.86 9.35 -11.89
C TYR A 45 -17.83 9.33 -10.72
N ASN A 46 -19.13 9.12 -10.99
CA ASN A 46 -20.09 8.88 -9.91
C ASN A 46 -19.83 7.49 -9.31
N ALA A 47 -19.74 7.39 -7.99
CA ALA A 47 -19.56 6.13 -7.28
C ALA A 47 -20.87 5.35 -7.14
N ALA A 48 -21.46 4.98 -8.28
CA ALA A 48 -22.82 4.42 -8.37
C ALA A 48 -23.06 3.16 -7.50
N GLY A 49 -22.00 2.42 -7.14
CA GLY A 49 -22.09 1.24 -6.28
C GLY A 49 -22.52 1.54 -4.83
N VAL A 50 -22.32 2.77 -4.36
CA VAL A 50 -22.63 3.19 -2.98
C VAL A 50 -23.79 4.19 -2.89
N ASN A 51 -24.07 4.91 -3.97
CA ASN A 51 -25.03 5.99 -4.02
C ASN A 51 -26.49 5.51 -4.11
N THR A 52 -27.38 6.23 -3.46
CA THR A 52 -28.81 5.99 -3.40
C THR A 52 -29.58 7.28 -3.67
N SER A 53 -30.90 7.31 -3.45
CA SER A 53 -31.68 8.56 -3.50
C SER A 53 -31.49 9.45 -2.25
N ASN A 54 -30.74 8.97 -1.25
CA ASN A 54 -30.59 9.58 0.06
C ASN A 54 -29.26 10.35 0.15
N LEU A 55 -28.73 10.52 1.37
CA LEU A 55 -27.45 11.19 1.60
C LEU A 55 -26.34 10.14 1.69
N GLU A 56 -25.28 10.30 0.90
CA GLU A 56 -24.03 9.55 0.96
C GLU A 56 -22.85 10.54 0.97
N PHE A 57 -22.12 10.63 2.08
CA PHE A 57 -21.11 11.67 2.22
C PHE A 57 -19.95 11.32 3.15
N SER A 58 -18.94 12.20 3.15
CA SER A 58 -17.72 12.12 3.96
C SER A 58 -17.01 10.75 3.87
N PRO A 59 -16.62 10.31 2.66
CA PRO A 59 -15.82 9.10 2.49
C PRO A 59 -14.46 9.25 3.19
N VAL A 60 -13.94 8.14 3.71
CA VAL A 60 -12.58 8.02 4.24
C VAL A 60 -11.99 6.68 3.83
N PHE A 61 -10.72 6.66 3.42
CA PHE A 61 -10.02 5.41 3.14
C PHE A 61 -9.90 4.54 4.39
N TYR A 62 -10.29 3.28 4.25
CA TYR A 62 -10.13 2.29 5.30
C TYR A 62 -9.84 0.92 4.67
N GLN A 63 -8.67 0.36 4.98
CA GLN A 63 -8.23 -0.91 4.38
C GLN A 63 -8.33 -0.87 2.84
N ASN A 64 -8.98 -1.86 2.21
CA ASN A 64 -9.14 -1.95 0.76
C ASN A 64 -10.44 -1.29 0.24
N GLY A 65 -10.93 -0.26 0.93
CA GLY A 65 -12.19 0.38 0.59
C GLY A 65 -12.36 1.77 1.20
N ILE A 66 -13.61 2.21 1.25
CA ILE A 66 -14.01 3.42 1.97
C ILE A 66 -15.01 3.10 3.08
N VAL A 67 -14.91 3.86 4.17
CA VAL A 67 -16.00 4.07 5.12
C VAL A 67 -16.63 5.41 4.83
N TYR A 68 -17.95 5.49 4.86
CA TYR A 68 -18.70 6.72 4.59
C TYR A 68 -20.00 6.74 5.38
N VAL A 69 -20.60 7.93 5.44
CA VAL A 69 -21.85 8.20 6.15
C VAL A 69 -23.02 8.08 5.18
N SER A 70 -24.11 7.42 5.60
CA SER A 70 -25.32 7.36 4.78
C SER A 70 -26.64 7.35 5.57
N SER A 71 -27.69 7.90 4.97
CA SER A 71 -29.09 7.80 5.40
C SER A 71 -29.95 6.86 4.55
N ARG A 72 -29.34 5.87 3.88
CA ARG A 72 -30.01 4.96 2.91
C ARG A 72 -31.20 4.16 3.40
N TYR A 73 -31.38 4.02 4.71
CA TYR A 73 -32.48 3.20 5.21
C TYR A 73 -33.81 3.91 4.94
N THR A 74 -34.71 3.24 4.23
CA THR A 74 -36.04 3.79 3.90
C THR A 74 -37.06 3.59 5.03
N SER A 75 -36.67 2.89 6.10
CA SER A 75 -37.49 2.63 7.28
C SER A 75 -36.63 2.69 8.54
N GLY A 76 -37.14 3.29 9.62
CA GLY A 76 -36.44 3.42 10.88
C GLY A 76 -36.75 4.74 11.58
N PRO A 77 -36.07 5.05 12.69
CA PRO A 77 -36.17 6.36 13.33
C PRO A 77 -35.67 7.46 12.38
N VAL A 78 -36.48 8.51 12.23
CA VAL A 78 -36.21 9.65 11.34
C VAL A 78 -35.86 10.87 12.19
N ASP A 79 -34.78 11.55 11.84
CA ASP A 79 -34.55 12.89 12.34
C ASP A 79 -35.49 13.86 11.63
N LYS A 80 -36.42 14.41 12.41
CA LYS A 80 -37.45 15.35 11.94
C LYS A 80 -36.86 16.64 11.38
N LYS A 81 -35.63 17.01 11.75
CA LYS A 81 -34.99 18.23 11.29
C LYS A 81 -34.54 18.12 9.84
N ILE A 82 -33.98 16.97 9.46
CA ILE A 82 -33.46 16.72 8.10
C ILE A 82 -34.41 15.91 7.23
N GLY A 83 -35.41 15.26 7.82
CA GLY A 83 -36.40 14.45 7.11
C GLY A 83 -35.84 13.11 6.59
N GLU A 84 -34.77 12.61 7.20
CA GLU A 84 -34.03 11.41 6.82
C GLU A 84 -33.87 10.48 8.03
N THR A 85 -33.58 9.20 7.80
CA THR A 85 -33.16 8.33 8.90
C THR A 85 -31.85 8.84 9.51
N PHE A 86 -31.60 8.46 10.76
CA PHE A 86 -30.31 8.74 11.38
C PHE A 86 -29.16 8.17 10.56
N PHE A 87 -28.03 8.88 10.62
CA PHE A 87 -26.84 8.56 9.85
C PHE A 87 -26.13 7.36 10.45
N GLU A 88 -25.76 6.42 9.58
CA GLU A 88 -24.96 5.25 9.93
C GLU A 88 -23.71 5.18 9.07
N LEU A 89 -22.71 4.42 9.55
CA LEU A 89 -21.49 4.15 8.82
C LEU A 89 -21.61 2.89 7.98
N PHE A 90 -21.13 2.98 6.75
CA PHE A 90 -21.07 1.88 5.80
C PHE A 90 -19.66 1.70 5.28
N TYR A 91 -19.30 0.44 5.03
CA TYR A 91 -18.07 0.06 4.36
C TYR A 91 -18.38 -0.41 2.94
N ALA A 92 -17.66 0.13 1.97
CA ALA A 92 -17.67 -0.35 0.60
C ALA A 92 -16.26 -0.71 0.16
N GLU A 93 -16.08 -1.97 -0.23
CA GLU A 93 -14.82 -2.46 -0.72
C GLU A 93 -14.59 -2.06 -2.18
N PHE A 94 -13.35 -1.84 -2.59
CA PHE A 94 -13.02 -1.52 -3.97
C PHE A 94 -13.04 -2.74 -4.88
N ASP A 95 -13.50 -2.53 -6.11
CA ASP A 95 -13.29 -3.44 -7.24
C ASP A 95 -11.88 -3.28 -7.84
N ALA A 96 -11.58 -4.06 -8.89
CA ALA A 96 -10.31 -4.04 -9.59
C ALA A 96 -9.95 -2.68 -10.23
N SER A 97 -10.93 -1.82 -10.48
CA SER A 97 -10.73 -0.46 -11.01
C SER A 97 -10.54 0.59 -9.91
N GLY A 98 -10.72 0.22 -8.64
CA GLY A 98 -10.71 1.14 -7.51
C GLY A 98 -12.07 1.79 -7.23
N MET A 99 -13.15 1.31 -7.86
CA MET A 99 -14.51 1.81 -7.63
C MET A 99 -15.16 1.07 -6.45
N PRO A 100 -15.85 1.77 -5.54
CA PRO A 100 -16.50 1.14 -4.41
C PRO A 100 -17.72 0.32 -4.86
N GLN A 101 -17.79 -0.91 -4.36
CA GLN A 101 -18.86 -1.86 -4.66
C GLN A 101 -20.05 -1.72 -3.70
N SER A 102 -20.97 -2.70 -3.76
CA SER A 102 -22.12 -2.78 -2.87
C SER A 102 -21.68 -2.76 -1.40
N PRO A 103 -22.24 -1.83 -0.60
CA PRO A 103 -21.81 -1.60 0.76
C PRO A 103 -22.44 -2.55 1.78
N ARG A 104 -21.77 -2.67 2.94
CA ARG A 104 -22.27 -3.33 4.16
C ARG A 104 -22.23 -2.37 5.33
N ASN A 105 -22.99 -2.65 6.39
CA ASN A 105 -22.86 -1.92 7.66
C ASN A 105 -21.40 -1.99 8.13
N PHE A 106 -20.87 -0.86 8.56
CA PHE A 106 -19.47 -0.78 8.98
C PHE A 106 -19.23 -1.54 10.29
N SER A 107 -20.08 -1.29 11.29
CA SER A 107 -19.91 -1.83 12.65
C SER A 107 -21.25 -1.92 13.38
N LEU A 108 -21.47 -3.00 14.12
CA LEU A 108 -22.64 -3.18 14.97
C LEU A 108 -22.47 -2.49 16.34
N GLN A 109 -21.23 -2.24 16.77
CA GLN A 109 -20.92 -1.53 18.01
C GLN A 109 -20.91 -0.01 17.84
N ILE A 110 -20.55 0.48 16.64
CA ILE A 110 -20.53 1.92 16.36
C ILE A 110 -21.88 2.41 15.88
N ASN A 111 -22.54 1.72 14.94
CA ASN A 111 -23.86 2.14 14.48
C ASN A 111 -24.86 2.07 15.62
N SER A 112 -25.60 3.16 15.84
CA SER A 112 -26.55 3.28 16.94
C SER A 112 -27.83 3.99 16.49
N GLN A 113 -28.78 4.20 17.40
CA GLN A 113 -30.06 4.86 17.08
C GLN A 113 -29.97 6.39 16.97
N VAL A 114 -28.76 6.93 16.81
CA VAL A 114 -28.48 8.37 16.64
C VAL A 114 -27.52 8.59 15.47
N HIS A 115 -27.26 9.86 15.12
CA HIS A 115 -26.29 10.15 14.05
C HIS A 115 -24.89 9.69 14.45
N GLU A 116 -24.28 8.93 13.55
CA GLU A 116 -22.88 8.51 13.57
C GLU A 116 -22.13 9.08 12.36
N GLY A 117 -20.84 9.35 12.55
CA GLY A 117 -19.94 9.86 11.52
C GLY A 117 -20.04 11.37 11.32
N PRO A 118 -19.19 11.99 10.48
CA PRO A 118 -17.94 11.53 9.86
C PRO A 118 -16.90 10.88 10.77
N VAL A 119 -15.96 10.14 10.18
CA VAL A 119 -14.90 9.38 10.84
C VAL A 119 -13.50 9.78 10.38
N SER A 120 -12.47 9.35 11.10
CA SER A 120 -11.07 9.34 10.69
C SER A 120 -10.36 8.19 11.37
N PHE A 121 -9.38 7.58 10.69
CA PHE A 121 -8.64 6.44 11.23
C PHE A 121 -7.16 6.78 11.44
N SER A 122 -6.53 6.08 12.37
CA SER A 122 -5.08 5.95 12.39
C SER A 122 -4.61 5.16 11.17
N ARG A 123 -3.35 5.34 10.80
CA ARG A 123 -2.77 4.71 9.60
C ARG A 123 -2.82 3.18 9.62
N ASN A 124 -2.70 2.56 10.80
CA ASN A 124 -2.84 1.11 10.95
C ASN A 124 -4.30 0.63 10.95
N GLY A 125 -5.28 1.54 11.02
CA GLY A 125 -6.70 1.21 11.04
C GLY A 125 -7.24 0.72 12.38
N ASP A 126 -6.44 0.75 13.45
CA ASP A 126 -6.81 0.22 14.77
C ASP A 126 -7.43 1.27 15.71
N LEU A 127 -7.34 2.55 15.37
CA LEU A 127 -7.89 3.65 16.15
C LEU A 127 -8.78 4.49 15.23
N MET A 128 -9.97 4.82 15.71
CA MET A 128 -10.95 5.65 15.01
C MET A 128 -11.32 6.85 15.87
N TYR A 129 -11.47 7.99 15.20
CA TYR A 129 -12.13 9.18 15.71
C TYR A 129 -13.41 9.39 14.93
N PHE A 130 -14.54 9.64 15.59
CA PHE A 130 -15.80 9.79 14.89
C PHE A 130 -16.74 10.76 15.60
N THR A 131 -17.62 11.38 14.81
CA THR A 131 -18.66 12.28 15.33
C THR A 131 -19.90 11.47 15.74
N ARG A 132 -20.52 11.84 16.86
CA ARG A 132 -21.77 11.23 17.34
C ARG A 132 -22.61 12.26 18.08
N ASN A 133 -23.93 12.09 18.10
CA ASN A 133 -24.82 12.87 18.98
C ASN A 133 -24.36 12.81 20.45
N ASN A 134 -24.53 13.90 21.19
CA ASN A 134 -24.32 13.91 22.63
C ASN A 134 -25.32 12.96 23.31
N LEU A 135 -24.81 12.00 24.09
CA LEU A 135 -25.59 10.98 24.78
C LEU A 135 -25.44 11.07 26.30
N GLU A 136 -26.54 10.87 27.01
CA GLU A 136 -26.55 10.58 28.44
C GLU A 136 -27.30 9.27 28.68
N LYS A 137 -26.60 8.25 29.20
CA LYS A 137 -27.17 6.90 29.44
C LYS A 137 -27.86 6.30 28.21
N GLY A 138 -27.29 6.52 27.02
CA GLY A 138 -27.80 5.99 25.75
C GLY A 138 -28.95 6.79 25.14
N ILE A 139 -29.30 7.96 25.68
CA ILE A 139 -30.35 8.83 25.15
C ILE A 139 -29.73 10.17 24.75
N SER A 140 -30.19 10.76 23.63
CA SER A 140 -29.70 12.07 23.21
C SER A 140 -29.92 13.14 24.28
N LYS A 141 -28.84 13.85 24.62
CA LYS A 141 -28.82 14.94 25.58
C LYS A 141 -28.80 16.27 24.85
N ALA A 142 -29.80 17.10 25.12
CA ALA A 142 -29.85 18.46 24.61
C ALA A 142 -29.02 19.42 25.49
N ASN A 143 -28.46 20.45 24.86
CA ASN A 143 -27.81 21.57 25.53
C ASN A 143 -28.80 22.49 26.25
N SER A 144 -28.30 23.54 26.90
CA SER A 144 -29.12 24.54 27.59
C SER A 144 -30.17 25.24 26.70
N LYS A 145 -30.01 25.20 25.38
CA LYS A 145 -30.93 25.77 24.38
C LYS A 145 -31.92 24.76 23.80
N GLY A 146 -31.87 23.49 24.23
CA GLY A 146 -32.75 22.43 23.75
C GLY A 146 -32.31 21.78 22.44
N HIS A 147 -31.07 22.01 21.98
CA HIS A 147 -30.51 21.37 20.79
C HIS A 147 -29.59 20.21 21.18
N VAL A 148 -29.65 19.09 20.47
CA VAL A 148 -28.66 18.01 20.61
C VAL A 148 -27.40 18.46 19.87
N VAL A 149 -26.30 18.61 20.60
CA VAL A 149 -24.97 18.91 20.03
C VAL A 149 -24.29 17.61 19.61
N LEU A 150 -23.32 17.71 18.70
CA LEU A 150 -22.48 16.59 18.28
C LEU A 150 -21.11 16.66 18.98
N LYS A 151 -20.52 15.51 19.24
CA LYS A 151 -19.23 15.35 19.92
C LYS A 151 -18.34 14.39 19.17
N ILE A 152 -17.04 14.48 19.41
CA ILE A 152 -16.03 13.56 18.84
C ILE A 152 -15.67 12.50 19.86
N TYR A 153 -15.80 11.24 19.46
CA TYR A 153 -15.42 10.07 20.25
C TYR A 153 -14.21 9.39 19.63
N GLU A 154 -13.46 8.66 20.44
CA GLU A 154 -12.45 7.71 19.97
C GLU A 154 -12.90 6.27 20.25
N ALA A 155 -12.46 5.32 19.42
CA ALA A 155 -12.69 3.90 19.61
C ALA A 155 -11.49 3.10 19.10
N HIS A 156 -11.27 1.92 19.68
CA HIS A 156 -10.21 1.00 19.29
C HIS A 156 -10.79 -0.21 18.58
N HIS A 157 -10.09 -0.69 17.56
CA HIS A 157 -10.49 -1.91 16.87
C HIS A 157 -10.12 -3.12 17.74
N GLY A 158 -11.14 -3.81 18.25
CA GLY A 158 -10.98 -5.03 19.04
C GLY A 158 -10.83 -6.27 18.18
N LYS A 159 -10.98 -7.45 18.79
CA LYS A 159 -10.88 -8.75 18.08
C LYS A 159 -12.01 -8.97 17.06
N TYR A 160 -13.21 -8.46 17.34
CA TYR A 160 -14.42 -8.73 16.55
C TYR A 160 -15.06 -7.47 15.96
N ASP A 161 -15.04 -6.36 16.69
CA ASP A 161 -15.61 -5.08 16.27
C ASP A 161 -14.91 -3.96 17.09
N TRP A 162 -15.33 -2.71 16.89
CA TRP A 162 -14.85 -1.56 17.64
C TRP A 162 -15.30 -1.60 19.11
N GLU A 163 -14.39 -1.25 19.99
CA GLU A 163 -14.58 -1.26 21.44
C GLU A 163 -14.01 0.01 22.07
N ASN A 164 -14.21 0.15 23.40
CA ASN A 164 -13.66 1.24 24.21
C ASN A 164 -14.00 2.64 23.68
N VAL A 165 -15.27 2.85 23.33
CA VAL A 165 -15.74 4.18 22.88
C VAL A 165 -15.63 5.20 24.02
N THR A 166 -14.79 6.22 23.84
CA THR A 166 -14.52 7.26 24.84
C THR A 166 -14.73 8.66 24.25
N GLU A 167 -15.37 9.55 25.02
CA GLU A 167 -15.56 10.95 24.64
C GLU A 167 -14.23 11.71 24.74
N LEU A 168 -13.89 12.51 23.72
CA LEU A 168 -12.69 13.34 23.77
C LEU A 168 -12.82 14.53 24.73
N PRO A 169 -11.73 14.91 25.42
CA PRO A 169 -11.78 15.85 26.56
C PRO A 169 -12.08 17.29 26.19
N PHE A 170 -12.02 17.65 24.90
CA PHE A 170 -12.31 18.99 24.40
C PHE A 170 -13.75 19.16 23.91
N ASN A 171 -14.59 18.12 24.02
CA ASN A 171 -16.02 18.24 23.77
C ASN A 171 -16.72 19.09 24.84
N SER A 172 -17.96 19.45 24.55
CA SER A 172 -18.82 20.19 25.45
C SER A 172 -20.28 19.79 25.28
N ASP A 173 -21.07 20.00 26.33
CA ASP A 173 -22.52 19.87 26.25
C ASP A 173 -23.19 21.09 25.61
N GLU A 174 -22.47 22.19 25.41
CA GLU A 174 -23.03 23.47 24.96
C GLU A 174 -22.73 23.83 23.50
N TYR A 175 -21.68 23.23 22.93
CA TYR A 175 -21.26 23.44 21.54
C TYR A 175 -20.90 22.11 20.88
N THR A 176 -20.80 22.16 19.57
CA THR A 176 -20.65 21.03 18.66
C THR A 176 -19.18 20.87 18.28
N CYS A 177 -18.65 19.64 18.28
CA CYS A 177 -17.37 19.27 17.70
C CYS A 177 -17.59 18.13 16.70
N VAL A 178 -17.17 18.31 15.44
CA VAL A 178 -17.50 17.39 14.34
C VAL A 178 -16.37 17.24 13.35
N HIS A 179 -16.51 16.24 12.47
CA HIS A 179 -15.71 16.04 11.27
C HIS A 179 -14.21 15.90 11.60
N PRO A 180 -13.84 14.91 12.45
CA PRO A 180 -12.44 14.69 12.81
C PRO A 180 -11.61 14.30 11.58
N SER A 181 -10.38 14.79 11.50
CA SER A 181 -9.34 14.31 10.59
C SER A 181 -8.01 14.22 11.33
N LEU A 182 -7.50 13.00 11.46
CA LEU A 182 -6.23 12.71 12.12
C LEU A 182 -5.08 12.85 11.11
N SER A 183 -4.00 13.52 11.50
CA SER A 183 -2.77 13.55 10.71
C SER A 183 -2.11 12.17 10.64
N ALA A 184 -1.34 11.93 9.58
CA ALA A 184 -0.72 10.63 9.32
C ALA A 184 0.19 10.12 10.46
N ASP A 185 0.76 11.04 11.24
CA ASP A 185 1.62 10.81 12.42
C ASP A 185 0.84 10.57 13.73
N GLY A 186 -0.48 10.75 13.70
CA GLY A 186 -1.37 10.69 14.86
C GLY A 186 -1.16 11.80 15.89
N GLN A 187 -0.35 12.83 15.59
CA GLN A 187 -0.01 13.89 16.54
C GLN A 187 -1.00 15.06 16.49
N ARG A 188 -1.75 15.24 15.41
CA ARG A 188 -2.74 16.31 15.28
C ARG A 188 -4.10 15.76 14.88
N LEU A 189 -5.13 16.25 15.53
CA LEU A 189 -6.53 15.98 15.18
C LEU A 189 -7.19 17.30 14.81
N PHE A 190 -7.56 17.44 13.54
CA PHE A 190 -8.31 18.57 12.99
C PHE A 190 -9.80 18.29 13.08
N PHE A 191 -10.61 19.32 13.32
CA PHE A 191 -12.07 19.20 13.43
C PHE A 191 -12.75 20.56 13.27
N ALA A 192 -14.07 20.55 13.04
CA ALA A 192 -14.89 21.76 12.98
C ALA A 192 -15.72 21.95 14.26
N SER A 193 -15.95 23.19 14.69
CA SER A 193 -16.73 23.49 15.90
C SER A 193 -17.36 24.89 15.88
N ASP A 194 -18.53 25.04 16.51
CA ASP A 194 -19.17 26.33 16.82
C ASP A 194 -18.83 26.82 18.23
N MET A 195 -17.68 26.40 18.78
CA MET A 195 -17.27 26.77 20.13
C MET A 195 -17.08 28.29 20.29
N PRO A 196 -17.39 28.86 21.47
CA PRO A 196 -17.23 30.30 21.71
C PRO A 196 -15.80 30.80 21.47
N GLY A 197 -15.68 31.97 20.83
CA GLY A 197 -14.38 32.58 20.52
C GLY A 197 -13.84 32.27 19.11
N GLY A 198 -14.64 31.57 18.30
CA GLY A 198 -14.43 31.41 16.86
C GLY A 198 -14.75 32.66 16.03
N TYR A 199 -14.70 32.54 14.70
CA TYR A 199 -14.91 33.61 13.73
C TYR A 199 -16.31 33.64 13.13
N GLY A 200 -17.08 32.55 13.24
CA GLY A 200 -18.38 32.46 12.57
C GLY A 200 -19.27 31.31 13.02
N GLY A 201 -19.84 30.61 12.03
CA GLY A 201 -20.71 29.47 12.22
C GLY A 201 -19.92 28.28 12.77
N MET A 202 -19.39 27.46 11.87
CA MET A 202 -18.45 26.39 12.20
C MET A 202 -17.06 26.82 11.80
N ASP A 203 -16.11 26.80 12.72
CA ASP A 203 -14.71 27.12 12.47
C ASP A 203 -13.84 25.86 12.56
N LEU A 204 -12.72 25.83 11.84
CA LEU A 204 -11.71 24.78 11.97
C LEU A 204 -10.77 25.04 13.15
N TYR A 205 -10.52 23.95 13.88
CA TYR A 205 -9.61 23.84 15.00
C TYR A 205 -8.72 22.62 14.84
N PHE A 206 -7.60 22.59 15.55
CA PHE A 206 -6.84 21.37 15.78
C PHE A 206 -6.40 21.24 17.23
N VAL A 207 -6.15 20.00 17.66
CA VAL A 207 -5.47 19.67 18.92
C VAL A 207 -4.20 18.88 18.63
N GLU A 208 -3.23 18.99 19.52
CA GLU A 208 -1.94 18.30 19.45
C GLU A 208 -1.87 17.23 20.56
N LYS A 209 -1.35 16.05 20.21
CA LYS A 209 -1.10 14.96 21.15
C LYS A 209 0.08 15.35 22.04
N ARG A 210 -0.09 15.19 23.36
CA ARG A 210 0.93 15.45 24.38
C ARG A 210 1.03 14.24 25.31
N PRO A 211 2.11 14.13 26.11
CA PRO A 211 2.26 13.03 27.06
C PRO A 211 1.10 12.90 28.06
N ASP A 212 0.40 13.99 28.35
CA ASP A 212 -0.75 14.07 29.25
C ASP A 212 -2.12 14.01 28.56
N GLY A 213 -2.16 13.83 27.23
CA GLY A 213 -3.40 13.75 26.44
C GLY A 213 -3.45 14.79 25.31
N TRP A 214 -4.66 15.12 24.85
CA TRP A 214 -4.85 16.15 23.83
C TRP A 214 -4.68 17.57 24.42
N SER A 215 -4.08 18.47 23.64
CA SER A 215 -4.02 19.89 23.97
C SER A 215 -5.42 20.53 24.01
N LYS A 216 -5.47 21.80 24.45
CA LYS A 216 -6.67 22.62 24.20
C LYS A 216 -6.82 22.91 22.70
N PRO A 217 -8.05 23.03 22.18
CA PRO A 217 -8.30 23.41 20.79
C PRO A 217 -7.58 24.70 20.40
N ILE A 218 -6.92 24.68 19.26
CA ILE A 218 -6.23 25.82 18.63
C ILE A 218 -7.03 26.19 17.39
N ASN A 219 -7.58 27.41 17.35
CA ASN A 219 -8.34 27.90 16.21
C ASN A 219 -7.42 28.17 15.01
N MET A 220 -7.86 27.81 13.81
CA MET A 220 -7.11 28.00 12.57
C MET A 220 -7.17 29.44 12.00
N GLY A 221 -7.52 30.45 12.80
CA GLY A 221 -7.36 31.86 12.45
C GLY A 221 -8.25 32.35 11.30
N GLN A 222 -8.26 33.66 11.08
CA GLN A 222 -9.13 34.33 10.11
C GLN A 222 -8.79 34.07 8.63
N ASP A 223 -7.62 33.51 8.35
CA ASP A 223 -7.22 33.18 6.98
C ASP A 223 -7.88 31.88 6.51
N VAL A 224 -8.27 31.01 7.45
CA VAL A 224 -8.99 29.77 7.21
C VAL A 224 -10.46 29.92 7.60
N ASN A 225 -10.73 30.56 8.73
CA ASN A 225 -12.07 30.66 9.30
C ASN A 225 -12.75 31.97 8.93
N THR A 226 -14.04 31.90 8.61
CA THR A 226 -14.86 33.01 8.13
C THR A 226 -16.09 33.20 9.02
N PRO A 227 -16.92 34.25 8.80
CA PRO A 227 -18.21 34.36 9.47
C PRO A 227 -19.22 33.24 9.14
N SER A 228 -18.92 32.36 8.17
CA SER A 228 -19.80 31.29 7.70
C SER A 228 -19.36 29.93 8.25
N ASN A 229 -19.46 28.84 7.47
CA ASN A 229 -19.08 27.50 7.90
C ASN A 229 -17.84 27.01 7.16
N GLU A 230 -16.86 26.54 7.92
CA GLU A 230 -15.75 25.72 7.49
C GLU A 230 -15.84 24.34 8.15
N VAL A 231 -15.94 23.30 7.32
CA VAL A 231 -16.31 21.93 7.74
C VAL A 231 -15.59 20.88 6.90
N PHE A 232 -15.64 19.62 7.35
CA PHE A 232 -15.07 18.47 6.64
C PHE A 232 -13.56 18.62 6.36
N PRO A 233 -12.74 18.91 7.39
CA PRO A 233 -11.30 18.94 7.20
C PRO A 233 -10.80 17.54 6.80
N TYR A 234 -9.79 17.51 5.95
CA TYR A 234 -9.02 16.32 5.60
C TYR A 234 -7.54 16.70 5.47
N ILE A 235 -6.69 16.16 6.35
CA ILE A 235 -5.23 16.41 6.32
C ILE A 235 -4.52 15.28 5.56
N HIS A 236 -3.90 15.63 4.44
CA HIS A 236 -3.07 14.73 3.64
C HIS A 236 -1.65 14.58 4.24
N ASP A 237 -0.95 13.48 3.92
CA ASP A 237 0.39 13.21 4.45
C ASP A 237 1.47 14.20 3.98
N SER A 238 1.20 14.92 2.89
CA SER A 238 2.01 16.04 2.40
C SER A 238 1.96 17.28 3.31
N GLY A 239 1.03 17.33 4.27
CA GLY A 239 0.73 18.54 5.04
C GLY A 239 -0.25 19.47 4.34
N THR A 240 -0.88 19.06 3.23
CA THR A 240 -1.97 19.81 2.60
C THR A 240 -3.29 19.51 3.33
N LEU A 241 -3.90 20.53 3.91
CA LEU A 241 -5.24 20.46 4.51
C LEU A 241 -6.28 20.84 3.47
N PHE A 242 -7.23 19.95 3.24
CA PHE A 242 -8.45 20.20 2.48
C PHE A 242 -9.61 20.44 3.44
N PHE A 243 -10.56 21.29 3.05
CA PHE A 243 -11.80 21.52 3.80
C PHE A 243 -12.86 22.14 2.90
N SER A 244 -14.12 22.09 3.33
CA SER A 244 -15.23 22.75 2.63
C SER A 244 -15.66 24.03 3.33
N SER A 245 -15.94 25.07 2.56
CA SER A 245 -16.38 26.36 3.07
C SER A 245 -17.46 27.00 2.20
N ASN A 246 -18.40 27.69 2.83
CA ASN A 246 -19.35 28.58 2.16
C ASN A 246 -19.09 30.07 2.45
N GLY A 247 -17.89 30.40 2.96
CA GLY A 247 -17.51 31.76 3.38
C GLY A 247 -16.40 32.42 2.56
N HIS A 248 -15.56 31.63 1.87
CA HIS A 248 -14.43 32.16 1.08
C HIS A 248 -14.79 32.61 -0.34
N GLY A 249 -16.05 32.42 -0.74
CA GLY A 249 -16.51 32.60 -2.12
C GLY A 249 -16.07 31.43 -3.01
N GLY A 250 -16.97 30.97 -3.86
CA GLY A 250 -16.74 29.82 -4.74
C GLY A 250 -17.83 29.71 -5.78
N GLU A 251 -18.01 28.51 -6.34
CA GLU A 251 -18.94 28.29 -7.44
C GLU A 251 -20.36 28.01 -6.93
N GLY A 252 -20.52 27.54 -5.67
CA GLY A 252 -21.77 27.00 -5.13
C GLY A 252 -22.02 27.33 -3.65
N GLY A 253 -22.54 26.34 -2.91
CA GLY A 253 -22.83 26.44 -1.48
C GLY A 253 -21.58 26.21 -0.65
N LEU A 254 -21.32 24.96 -0.26
CA LEU A 254 -20.01 24.51 0.21
C LEU A 254 -19.08 24.25 -0.99
N ASP A 255 -17.89 24.83 -0.97
CA ASP A 255 -16.83 24.59 -1.96
C ASP A 255 -15.59 24.02 -1.26
N ILE A 256 -14.82 23.17 -1.94
CA ILE A 256 -13.57 22.57 -1.44
C ILE A 256 -12.40 23.54 -1.65
N PHE A 257 -11.67 23.79 -0.57
CA PHE A 257 -10.45 24.59 -0.53
C PHE A 257 -9.26 23.75 -0.05
N GLU A 258 -8.05 24.14 -0.47
CA GLU A 258 -6.78 23.59 -0.01
C GLU A 258 -5.91 24.69 0.62
N ILE A 259 -5.15 24.30 1.64
CA ILE A 259 -4.09 25.12 2.23
C ILE A 259 -2.92 24.22 2.66
N ASP A 260 -1.70 24.65 2.34
CA ASP A 260 -0.49 23.96 2.78
C ASP A 260 -0.14 24.36 4.22
N ILE A 261 -0.09 23.40 5.13
CA ILE A 261 0.27 23.59 6.54
C ILE A 261 1.49 22.75 6.93
N SER A 262 2.27 22.29 5.95
CA SER A 262 3.49 21.49 6.15
C SER A 262 4.59 22.25 6.89
N THR A 263 4.59 23.59 6.82
CA THR A 263 5.58 24.45 7.47
C THR A 263 4.99 25.25 8.62
N ASN A 264 5.84 25.91 9.41
CA ASN A 264 5.40 26.81 10.49
C ASN A 264 4.63 28.05 10.00
N THR A 265 4.59 28.30 8.69
CA THR A 265 3.79 29.36 8.07
C THR A 265 2.78 28.72 7.14
N TRP A 266 1.50 29.02 7.33
CA TRP A 266 0.48 28.51 6.42
C TRP A 266 0.67 29.09 5.02
N GLY A 267 0.47 28.23 4.04
CA GLY A 267 0.47 28.57 2.64
C GLY A 267 -0.71 29.46 2.27
N LYS A 268 -0.79 29.77 0.99
CA LYS A 268 -1.92 30.52 0.45
C LYS A 268 -3.14 29.61 0.33
N LEU A 269 -4.28 30.02 0.90
CA LEU A 269 -5.57 29.39 0.68
C LEU A 269 -5.93 29.41 -0.81
N LYS A 270 -6.36 28.26 -1.35
CA LYS A 270 -6.77 28.12 -2.75
C LYS A 270 -8.12 27.40 -2.82
N ASN A 271 -9.02 27.95 -3.64
CA ASN A 271 -10.20 27.22 -4.10
C ASN A 271 -9.74 26.17 -5.13
N THR A 272 -10.17 24.92 -4.98
CA THR A 272 -9.74 23.82 -5.86
C THR A 272 -10.32 23.93 -7.28
N GLY A 273 -11.46 24.63 -7.42
CA GLY A 273 -12.13 24.88 -8.68
C GLY A 273 -12.65 23.60 -9.37
N THR A 274 -13.09 23.75 -10.61
CA THR A 274 -13.52 22.60 -11.41
C THR A 274 -12.35 21.65 -11.70
N PRO A 275 -12.54 20.31 -11.64
CA PRO A 275 -13.83 19.61 -11.58
C PRO A 275 -14.33 19.26 -10.16
N PHE A 276 -13.62 19.67 -9.12
CA PHE A 276 -13.97 19.34 -7.73
C PHE A 276 -15.10 20.22 -7.20
N ASN A 277 -15.05 21.52 -7.50
CA ASN A 277 -16.13 22.45 -7.18
C ASN A 277 -17.11 22.62 -8.33
N SER A 278 -18.36 22.87 -7.96
CA SER A 278 -19.54 22.97 -8.79
C SER A 278 -20.49 24.04 -8.24
N PRO A 279 -21.59 24.38 -8.96
CA PRO A 279 -22.62 25.29 -8.42
C PRO A 279 -23.44 24.75 -7.24
N SER A 280 -23.06 23.61 -6.66
CA SER A 280 -23.79 22.84 -5.66
C SER A 280 -22.95 22.76 -4.38
N ASP A 281 -23.32 21.93 -3.40
CA ASP A 281 -22.47 21.63 -2.25
C ASP A 281 -21.41 20.59 -2.65
N ASP A 282 -20.15 20.84 -2.31
CA ASP A 282 -18.99 19.99 -2.58
C ASP A 282 -18.18 19.80 -1.29
N LEU A 283 -18.09 18.54 -0.82
CA LEU A 283 -17.61 18.26 0.53
C LEU A 283 -16.92 16.91 0.74
N GLY A 284 -16.27 16.76 1.90
CA GLY A 284 -15.69 15.49 2.32
C GLY A 284 -14.61 14.96 1.37
N PHE A 285 -13.73 15.84 0.90
CA PHE A 285 -12.66 15.49 -0.02
C PHE A 285 -11.58 14.64 0.66
N ILE A 286 -11.19 13.54 0.02
CA ILE A 286 -10.05 12.69 0.40
C ILE A 286 -9.21 12.35 -0.84
N ILE A 287 -7.92 12.12 -0.65
CA ILE A 287 -6.99 11.73 -1.72
C ILE A 287 -5.98 10.69 -1.22
N ASN A 288 -5.56 9.79 -2.10
CA ASN A 288 -4.55 8.78 -1.78
C ASN A 288 -3.15 9.41 -1.59
N GLU A 289 -2.23 8.65 -1.00
CA GLU A 289 -0.84 9.09 -0.73
C GLU A 289 -0.12 9.57 -2.01
N GLU A 290 -0.44 9.00 -3.16
CA GLU A 290 0.15 9.39 -4.44
C GLU A 290 -0.41 10.69 -5.01
N GLY A 291 -1.52 11.20 -4.46
CA GLY A 291 -2.15 12.42 -4.93
C GLY A 291 -2.87 12.28 -6.28
N THR A 292 -3.18 11.07 -6.72
CA THR A 292 -3.70 10.78 -8.07
C THR A 292 -5.13 10.25 -8.08
N ARG A 293 -5.65 9.74 -6.96
CA ARG A 293 -6.99 9.18 -6.85
C ARG A 293 -7.63 9.56 -5.53
N GLY A 294 -8.95 9.74 -5.53
CA GLY A 294 -9.64 10.14 -4.32
C GLY A 294 -11.14 10.17 -4.48
N PHE A 295 -11.80 10.70 -3.46
CA PHE A 295 -13.25 10.80 -3.39
C PHE A 295 -13.67 12.14 -2.80
N PHE A 296 -14.87 12.57 -3.12
CA PHE A 296 -15.58 13.66 -2.46
C PHE A 296 -17.09 13.43 -2.61
N ALA A 297 -17.90 14.15 -1.88
CA ALA A 297 -19.36 14.12 -1.98
C ALA A 297 -19.91 15.42 -2.57
N SER A 298 -21.02 15.32 -3.30
CA SER A 298 -21.64 16.48 -3.93
C SER A 298 -23.10 16.22 -4.28
N ASP A 299 -23.95 17.24 -4.20
CA ASP A 299 -25.32 17.23 -4.73
C ASP A 299 -25.43 17.76 -6.17
N ARG A 300 -24.30 17.72 -6.90
CA ARG A 300 -24.25 18.10 -8.32
C ARG A 300 -25.22 17.32 -9.19
N THR A 301 -25.73 18.00 -10.22
CA THR A 301 -26.63 17.40 -11.20
C THR A 301 -26.00 16.19 -11.91
N GLY A 302 -26.76 15.10 -12.04
CA GLY A 302 -26.28 13.85 -12.65
C GLY A 302 -26.01 12.74 -11.63
N GLY A 303 -26.13 13.05 -10.34
CA GLY A 303 -26.16 12.10 -9.23
C GLY A 303 -27.46 11.27 -9.13
N TYR A 304 -27.49 10.35 -8.17
CA TYR A 304 -28.61 9.48 -7.83
C TYR A 304 -29.57 10.10 -6.82
N GLY A 305 -29.07 10.98 -5.94
CA GLY A 305 -29.79 11.38 -4.74
C GLY A 305 -29.54 12.82 -4.30
N LYS A 306 -29.37 12.99 -2.99
CA LYS A 306 -29.00 14.26 -2.38
C LYS A 306 -27.49 14.44 -2.55
N ASP A 307 -26.72 14.23 -1.49
CA ASP A 307 -25.26 14.12 -1.61
C ASP A 307 -24.91 12.73 -2.13
N ASP A 308 -24.15 12.69 -3.21
CA ASP A 308 -23.58 11.47 -3.78
C ASP A 308 -22.06 11.48 -3.67
N ILE A 309 -21.46 10.31 -3.49
CA ILE A 309 -20.01 10.14 -3.54
C ILE A 309 -19.56 10.07 -5.00
N TYR A 310 -18.51 10.82 -5.31
CA TYR A 310 -17.80 10.81 -6.58
C TYR A 310 -16.36 10.37 -6.35
N SER A 311 -15.84 9.54 -7.25
CA SER A 311 -14.41 9.22 -7.32
C SER A 311 -13.73 10.11 -8.36
N PHE A 312 -12.43 10.31 -8.22
CA PHE A 312 -11.63 10.94 -9.26
C PHE A 312 -10.31 10.21 -9.50
N GLU A 313 -9.78 10.39 -10.69
CA GLU A 313 -8.46 9.94 -11.10
C GLU A 313 -7.75 11.06 -11.89
N ALA A 314 -6.46 11.24 -11.61
CA ALA A 314 -5.61 12.23 -12.24
C ALA A 314 -4.37 11.56 -12.87
N GLU A 315 -3.98 12.02 -14.05
CA GLU A 315 -2.77 11.54 -14.74
C GLU A 315 -1.46 11.90 -14.02
N SER A 316 -1.51 12.84 -13.09
CA SER A 316 -0.37 13.29 -12.28
C SER A 316 -0.86 13.80 -10.92
N PRO A 317 -0.01 13.76 -9.88
CA PRO A 317 -0.39 14.22 -8.55
C PRO A 317 -0.95 15.65 -8.58
N ILE A 318 -2.12 15.86 -7.96
CA ILE A 318 -2.81 17.17 -7.90
C ILE A 318 -2.51 17.97 -6.63
N ILE A 319 -1.82 17.36 -5.67
CA ILE A 319 -1.34 18.01 -4.46
C ILE A 319 -0.05 18.79 -4.75
N ASN A 320 -0.07 20.09 -4.47
CA ASN A 320 1.10 20.96 -4.56
C ASN A 320 1.88 20.91 -3.24
N GLY A 321 2.46 19.77 -2.92
CA GLY A 321 3.43 19.62 -1.85
C GLY A 321 4.58 18.78 -2.36
N GLU A 322 5.79 19.34 -2.39
CA GLU A 322 6.97 18.47 -2.32
C GLU A 322 6.77 17.65 -1.04
N PRO A 323 6.83 16.30 -1.09
CA PRO A 323 6.66 15.50 0.10
C PRO A 323 7.61 16.03 1.18
N VAL A 324 7.10 16.31 2.38
CA VAL A 324 7.94 16.77 3.48
C VAL A 324 9.03 15.73 3.68
N VAL A 325 10.28 16.13 3.50
CA VAL A 325 11.46 15.28 3.68
C VAL A 325 12.32 15.84 4.81
N LEU A 326 12.69 14.96 5.73
CA LEU A 326 13.74 15.18 6.71
C LEU A 326 15.06 14.77 6.08
N SER A 327 15.99 15.71 5.96
CA SER A 327 17.36 15.41 5.53
C SER A 327 18.18 14.93 6.73
N ALA A 328 18.56 13.66 6.77
CA ALA A 328 19.45 13.12 7.78
C ALA A 328 20.87 12.93 7.22
N MET A 329 21.88 13.32 8.01
CA MET A 329 23.28 13.12 7.64
C MET A 329 23.77 11.78 8.22
N VAL A 330 24.03 10.82 7.35
CA VAL A 330 24.61 9.53 7.71
C VAL A 330 26.14 9.63 7.68
N VAL A 331 26.79 9.24 8.76
CA VAL A 331 28.25 9.20 8.88
C VAL A 331 28.68 7.75 9.09
N ALA A 332 29.39 7.20 8.11
CA ALA A 332 30.01 5.88 8.20
C ALA A 332 31.40 6.00 8.81
N TYR A 333 31.75 5.13 9.77
CA TYR A 333 33.08 5.11 10.37
C TYR A 333 33.53 3.70 10.72
N ASP A 334 34.84 3.47 10.71
CA ASP A 334 35.48 2.23 11.14
C ASP A 334 35.28 2.05 12.65
N GLU A 335 34.72 0.92 13.06
CA GLU A 335 34.43 0.63 14.47
C GLU A 335 35.69 0.62 15.36
N GLN A 336 36.84 0.21 14.82
CA GLN A 336 38.09 0.06 15.57
C GLN A 336 38.88 1.36 15.63
N THR A 337 39.03 2.06 14.51
CA THR A 337 39.86 3.26 14.42
C THR A 337 39.09 4.56 14.66
N ASN A 338 37.75 4.51 14.60
CA ASN A 338 36.87 5.69 14.51
C ASN A 338 37.14 6.61 13.30
N GLU A 339 37.92 6.15 12.32
CA GLU A 339 38.13 6.90 11.08
C GLU A 339 36.89 6.87 10.21
N ARG A 340 36.63 7.96 9.50
CA ARG A 340 35.45 8.07 8.63
C ARG A 340 35.65 7.32 7.33
N LEU A 341 34.58 6.72 6.81
CA LEU A 341 34.64 5.82 5.66
C LEU A 341 34.05 6.47 4.40
N PRO A 342 34.87 7.02 3.49
CA PRO A 342 34.40 7.54 2.21
C PRO A 342 34.10 6.42 1.21
N GLY A 343 33.09 6.59 0.35
CA GLY A 343 32.66 5.59 -0.62
C GLY A 343 32.10 4.31 0.01
N ALA A 344 31.32 4.45 1.09
CA ALA A 344 30.43 3.40 1.59
C ALA A 344 29.08 3.56 0.89
N ASP A 345 28.54 2.46 0.39
CA ASP A 345 27.24 2.38 -0.26
C ASP A 345 26.14 2.42 0.81
N LEU A 346 25.15 3.28 0.62
CA LEU A 346 24.02 3.48 1.52
C LEU A 346 22.72 3.17 0.79
N ARG A 347 21.96 2.22 1.32
CA ARG A 347 20.58 1.91 0.91
C ARG A 347 19.63 2.21 2.07
N LEU A 348 18.49 2.81 1.74
CA LEU A 348 17.44 3.18 2.69
C LEU A 348 16.16 2.44 2.32
N PHE A 349 15.55 1.77 3.29
CA PHE A 349 14.28 1.08 3.09
C PHE A 349 13.27 1.53 4.14
N GLN A 350 12.07 1.91 3.70
CA GLN A 350 10.97 2.27 4.62
C GLN A 350 10.47 1.00 5.32
N ARG A 351 10.11 1.11 6.60
CA ARG A 351 9.60 0.03 7.43
C ARG A 351 8.19 0.33 7.92
N SER A 352 7.27 -0.62 7.72
CA SER A 352 5.89 -0.57 8.19
C SER A 352 5.79 -0.79 9.71
N ALA A 353 4.63 -0.49 10.28
CA ALA A 353 4.40 -0.51 11.74
C ALA A 353 4.49 -1.91 12.36
N ASP A 354 4.12 -2.95 11.61
CA ASP A 354 4.28 -4.37 11.94
C ASP A 354 5.72 -4.89 11.72
N GLY A 355 6.63 -4.00 11.32
CA GLY A 355 8.06 -4.25 11.31
C GLY A 355 8.62 -4.78 9.99
N PHE A 356 7.81 -4.88 8.95
CA PHE A 356 8.25 -5.25 7.60
C PHE A 356 8.90 -4.08 6.87
N ILE A 357 9.74 -4.40 5.89
CA ILE A 357 10.53 -3.44 5.13
C ILE A 357 10.02 -3.40 3.68
N GLU A 358 9.60 -2.24 3.22
CA GLU A 358 9.17 -1.99 1.85
C GLU A 358 10.41 -1.86 0.93
N GLY A 359 10.40 -2.58 -0.20
CA GLY A 359 11.48 -2.52 -1.20
C GLY A 359 11.70 -3.85 -1.92
N ASP A 360 11.39 -3.87 -3.23
CA ASP A 360 11.46 -5.06 -4.10
C ASP A 360 12.88 -5.66 -4.25
N ASP A 361 13.91 -4.92 -3.85
CA ASP A 361 15.32 -5.27 -4.03
C ASP A 361 16.00 -5.79 -2.76
N LEU A 362 15.38 -5.63 -1.58
CA LEU A 362 15.98 -6.12 -0.32
C LEU A 362 15.89 -7.66 -0.18
N TYR A 363 14.86 -8.25 -0.78
CA TYR A 363 14.58 -9.68 -0.69
C TYR A 363 14.58 -10.32 -2.07
N ASP A 364 15.08 -11.55 -2.09
CA ASP A 364 14.87 -12.51 -3.16
C ASP A 364 13.74 -13.47 -2.80
N VAL A 365 13.04 -13.96 -3.81
CA VAL A 365 11.94 -14.92 -3.65
C VAL A 365 12.51 -16.31 -3.90
N GLN A 366 12.56 -17.14 -2.85
CA GLN A 366 13.00 -18.53 -2.96
C GLN A 366 11.82 -19.48 -2.82
N LEU A 367 11.72 -20.44 -3.72
CA LEU A 367 10.80 -21.56 -3.57
C LEU A 367 11.52 -22.73 -2.93
N MET A 368 10.98 -23.24 -1.83
CA MET A 368 11.52 -24.36 -1.08
C MET A 368 10.55 -25.53 -1.10
N PRO A 369 10.98 -26.76 -1.42
CA PRO A 369 10.12 -27.91 -1.20
C PRO A 369 9.82 -28.06 0.30
N SER A 370 8.56 -28.30 0.62
CA SER A 370 8.08 -28.72 1.93
C SER A 370 8.22 -30.23 2.11
N ASP A 371 8.04 -30.71 3.34
CA ASP A 371 8.09 -32.14 3.69
C ASP A 371 7.08 -33.00 2.89
N ASN A 372 6.03 -32.38 2.35
CA ASN A 372 4.98 -33.03 1.57
C ASN A 372 5.18 -32.91 0.04
N GLY A 373 6.25 -32.26 -0.41
CA GLY A 373 6.57 -32.04 -1.83
C GLY A 373 5.97 -30.76 -2.45
N ASP A 374 5.12 -30.02 -1.74
CA ASP A 374 4.63 -28.70 -2.16
C ASP A 374 5.78 -27.67 -2.14
N LEU A 375 5.73 -26.65 -3.00
CA LEU A 375 6.67 -25.53 -2.93
C LEU A 375 6.16 -24.49 -1.93
N VAL A 376 7.03 -23.97 -1.09
CA VAL A 376 6.77 -22.89 -0.14
C VAL A 376 7.57 -21.67 -0.57
N MET A 377 6.90 -20.52 -0.68
CA MET A 377 7.55 -19.26 -0.99
C MET A 377 8.18 -18.67 0.27
N LYS A 378 9.50 -18.44 0.24
CA LYS A 378 10.25 -17.77 1.30
C LYS A 378 10.98 -16.56 0.76
N LEU A 379 10.85 -15.45 1.48
CA LEU A 379 11.63 -14.25 1.22
C LEU A 379 12.98 -14.37 1.92
N VAL A 380 14.06 -14.37 1.14
CA VAL A 380 15.43 -14.44 1.64
C VAL A 380 16.12 -13.12 1.37
N ARG A 381 16.87 -12.61 2.33
CA ARG A 381 17.55 -11.33 2.19
C ARG A 381 18.68 -11.42 1.16
N LYS A 382 18.76 -10.46 0.24
CA LYS A 382 19.89 -10.35 -0.68
C LYS A 382 21.17 -9.91 0.04
N SER A 383 22.32 -10.31 -0.45
CA SER A 383 23.58 -9.62 -0.15
C SER A 383 23.55 -8.23 -0.82
N PRO A 384 24.17 -7.18 -0.26
CA PRO A 384 24.31 -5.89 -0.95
C PRO A 384 24.95 -5.96 -2.34
N ASP A 385 25.76 -6.99 -2.59
CA ASP A 385 26.40 -7.25 -3.89
C ASP A 385 25.39 -7.75 -4.95
N ASP A 386 24.29 -8.37 -4.51
CA ASP A 386 23.20 -8.89 -5.36
C ASP A 386 22.03 -7.88 -5.51
N MET A 387 22.14 -6.72 -4.87
CA MET A 387 21.19 -5.62 -4.97
C MET A 387 21.55 -4.70 -6.14
N ALA A 388 20.57 -3.96 -6.63
CA ALA A 388 20.79 -2.87 -7.58
C ALA A 388 21.78 -1.84 -6.99
N GLU A 389 22.39 -1.05 -7.88
CA GLU A 389 23.34 0.00 -7.52
C GLU A 389 22.79 0.87 -6.39
N ALA A 390 23.63 1.13 -5.37
CA ALA A 390 23.21 1.91 -4.22
C ALA A 390 22.87 3.35 -4.67
N PRO A 391 21.73 3.91 -4.24
CA PRO A 391 21.33 5.25 -4.67
C PRO A 391 22.19 6.34 -4.02
N LEU A 392 22.87 6.03 -2.91
CA LEU A 392 23.64 6.98 -2.12
C LEU A 392 25.00 6.39 -1.77
N HIS A 393 26.01 7.25 -1.72
CA HIS A 393 27.35 6.89 -1.25
C HIS A 393 27.86 7.95 -0.27
N THR A 394 28.75 7.56 0.63
CA THR A 394 29.45 8.53 1.49
C THR A 394 30.52 9.29 0.69
N ASN A 395 30.61 10.60 0.92
CA ASN A 395 31.58 11.49 0.30
C ASN A 395 32.98 11.34 0.93
N LEU A 396 33.94 12.19 0.55
CA LEU A 396 35.32 12.17 1.08
C LEU A 396 35.40 12.38 2.60
N ASN A 397 34.38 12.96 3.23
CA ASN A 397 34.27 13.11 4.68
C ASN A 397 33.58 11.91 5.35
N GLY A 398 33.27 10.84 4.61
CA GLY A 398 32.49 9.70 5.10
C GLY A 398 31.03 10.03 5.40
N GLU A 399 30.49 11.07 4.78
CA GLU A 399 29.14 11.58 5.00
C GLU A 399 28.24 11.33 3.79
N SER A 400 26.99 10.94 4.01
CA SER A 400 25.95 10.91 2.99
C SER A 400 24.71 11.60 3.51
N ILE A 401 23.99 12.31 2.65
CA ILE A 401 22.71 12.93 3.01
C ILE A 401 21.62 12.03 2.45
N CYS A 402 20.68 11.64 3.30
CA CYS A 402 19.51 10.88 2.91
C CYS A 402 18.24 11.66 3.25
N GLU A 403 17.26 11.58 2.36
CA GLU A 403 15.96 12.21 2.54
C GLU A 403 14.96 11.15 3.00
N MET A 404 14.29 11.42 4.12
CA MET A 404 13.35 10.52 4.76
C MET A 404 12.02 11.22 4.95
N ARG A 405 10.91 10.55 4.68
CA ARG A 405 9.59 11.04 5.10
C ARG A 405 9.48 11.06 6.64
N PRO A 406 8.86 12.09 7.24
CA PRO A 406 8.58 12.13 8.67
C PRO A 406 7.63 11.00 9.06
N ASP A 407 7.66 10.66 10.35
CA ASP A 407 6.75 9.68 10.97
C ASP A 407 6.73 8.29 10.35
N LYS A 408 7.90 7.87 9.88
CA LYS A 408 8.16 6.53 9.35
C LYS A 408 9.25 5.84 10.17
N ASN A 409 9.31 4.53 10.02
CA ASN A 409 10.47 3.75 10.41
C ASN A 409 11.28 3.42 9.16
N TYR A 410 12.59 3.24 9.32
CA TYR A 410 13.52 2.92 8.24
C TYR A 410 14.53 1.87 8.70
N LEU A 411 15.03 1.11 7.73
CA LEU A 411 16.28 0.37 7.81
C LEU A 411 17.31 1.07 6.92
N LEU A 412 18.45 1.44 7.49
CA LEU A 412 19.63 1.86 6.76
C LEU A 412 20.57 0.67 6.64
N LEU A 413 21.02 0.39 5.42
CA LEU A 413 21.96 -0.68 5.10
C LEU A 413 23.20 -0.06 4.46
N LEU A 414 24.35 -0.24 5.10
CA LEU A 414 25.66 0.19 4.60
C LEU A 414 26.46 -1.01 4.12
N ALA A 415 27.07 -0.87 2.95
CA ALA A 415 28.03 -1.83 2.40
C ALA A 415 29.31 -1.10 1.97
N LYS A 416 30.46 -1.73 2.18
CA LYS A 416 31.74 -1.19 1.76
C LYS A 416 32.75 -2.31 1.62
N ASP A 417 33.50 -2.31 0.52
CA ASP A 417 34.62 -3.23 0.33
C ASP A 417 35.59 -3.21 1.50
N GLY A 418 35.94 -4.40 1.99
CA GLY A 418 36.80 -4.58 3.15
C GLY A 418 36.10 -4.38 4.50
N TYR A 419 34.78 -4.22 4.54
CA TYR A 419 33.97 -4.15 5.77
C TYR A 419 32.84 -5.18 5.77
N GLU A 420 32.35 -5.53 6.96
CA GLU A 420 31.08 -6.21 7.14
C GLU A 420 29.92 -5.24 6.85
N ASN A 421 28.80 -5.76 6.36
CA ASN A 421 27.61 -4.96 6.14
C ASN A 421 27.08 -4.45 7.48
N ALA A 422 26.73 -3.17 7.55
CA ALA A 422 26.20 -2.56 8.75
C ALA A 422 24.73 -2.18 8.55
N GLU A 423 23.93 -2.37 9.60
CA GLU A 423 22.50 -2.13 9.58
C GLU A 423 22.07 -1.30 10.76
N MET A 424 21.15 -0.37 10.53
CA MET A 424 20.58 0.45 11.59
C MET A 424 19.09 0.68 11.36
N LEU A 425 18.29 0.37 12.38
CA LEU A 425 16.90 0.81 12.43
C LEU A 425 16.87 2.28 12.87
N TYR A 426 16.10 3.08 12.15
CA TYR A 426 15.94 4.51 12.43
C TYR A 426 14.46 4.89 12.36
N SER A 427 14.02 5.77 13.25
CA SER A 427 12.61 6.20 13.31
C SER A 427 12.55 7.71 13.20
N THR A 428 11.76 8.21 12.25
CA THR A 428 11.42 9.63 12.11
C THR A 428 10.15 10.01 12.86
N ILE A 429 9.57 9.08 13.64
CA ILE A 429 8.35 9.32 14.43
C ILE A 429 8.61 10.38 15.49
N GLY A 430 7.81 11.46 15.45
CA GLY A 430 7.92 12.60 16.35
C GLY A 430 9.18 13.46 16.13
N GLN A 431 9.86 13.32 14.99
CA GLN A 431 11.03 14.12 14.66
C GLN A 431 10.67 15.28 13.73
N THR A 432 11.07 16.49 14.12
CA THR A 432 10.80 17.72 13.36
C THR A 432 12.05 18.33 12.71
N GLU A 433 13.24 17.81 13.01
CA GLU A 433 14.52 18.36 12.56
C GLU A 433 15.50 17.27 12.09
N ALA A 434 16.40 17.67 11.21
CA ALA A 434 17.51 16.86 10.70
C ALA A 434 18.43 16.36 11.81
N GLN A 435 18.72 15.05 11.84
CA GLN A 435 19.68 14.46 12.78
C GLN A 435 20.90 13.87 12.06
N THR A 436 22.03 13.82 12.79
CA THR A 436 23.21 13.06 12.36
C THR A 436 23.11 11.62 12.84
N ILE A 437 23.08 10.69 11.90
CA ILE A 437 23.05 9.25 12.13
C ILE A 437 24.48 8.73 11.99
N ARG A 438 25.01 8.06 13.02
CA ARG A 438 26.39 7.53 13.01
C ARG A 438 26.33 6.01 12.98
N ILE A 439 26.92 5.41 11.95
CA ILE A 439 26.90 3.96 11.75
C ILE A 439 28.35 3.45 11.72
N ALA A 440 28.67 2.58 12.69
CA ALA A 440 29.95 1.90 12.77
C ALA A 440 29.97 0.71 11.79
N MET A 441 31.04 0.59 11.01
CA MET A 441 31.29 -0.56 10.14
C MET A 441 32.50 -1.33 10.66
N LYS A 442 32.38 -2.66 10.72
CA LYS A 442 33.43 -3.54 11.19
C LYS A 442 34.36 -3.91 10.04
N PRO A 443 35.68 -3.73 10.16
CA PRO A 443 36.62 -4.21 9.15
C PRO A 443 36.50 -5.71 8.94
N ARG A 444 36.39 -6.13 7.67
CA ARG A 444 36.26 -7.52 7.26
C ARG A 444 37.60 -8.22 7.47
N SER A 445 37.63 -9.18 8.40
CA SER A 445 38.80 -10.01 8.73
C SER A 445 38.71 -11.40 8.08
N CYS A 446 38.23 -11.43 6.83
CA CYS A 446 37.98 -12.65 6.07
C CYS A 446 38.32 -12.43 4.59
N THR A 447 38.53 -13.52 3.85
CA THR A 447 38.64 -13.52 2.38
C THR A 447 37.35 -14.09 1.79
N THR A 448 36.89 -13.55 0.66
CA THR A 448 35.65 -14.04 0.04
C THR A 448 35.93 -15.31 -0.75
N VAL A 449 35.19 -16.38 -0.48
CA VAL A 449 35.06 -17.51 -1.39
C VAL A 449 33.85 -17.28 -2.28
N ALA A 450 34.04 -17.30 -3.60
CA ALA A 450 32.96 -17.19 -4.58
C ALA A 450 32.94 -18.47 -5.41
N GLY A 451 31.78 -19.05 -5.66
CA GLY A 451 31.73 -20.29 -6.39
C GLY A 451 30.42 -20.63 -7.06
N THR A 452 30.48 -21.66 -7.89
CA THR A 452 29.32 -22.20 -8.61
C THR A 452 29.14 -23.66 -8.24
N VAL A 453 27.89 -24.12 -8.22
CA VAL A 453 27.55 -25.54 -8.23
C VAL A 453 27.00 -25.89 -9.59
N SER A 454 27.57 -26.88 -10.27
CA SER A 454 27.18 -27.24 -11.64
C SER A 454 27.11 -28.76 -11.85
N VAL A 455 26.27 -29.19 -12.78
CA VAL A 455 26.22 -30.59 -13.21
C VAL A 455 27.41 -30.87 -14.14
N GLN A 456 28.20 -31.90 -13.82
CA GLN A 456 29.48 -32.16 -14.50
C GLN A 456 29.35 -32.35 -16.02
N ASP A 457 28.30 -33.04 -16.47
CA ASP A 457 28.17 -33.44 -17.89
C ASP A 457 27.58 -32.35 -18.79
N TYR A 458 26.77 -31.44 -18.23
CA TYR A 458 26.01 -30.45 -19.00
C TYR A 458 26.40 -28.99 -18.67
N GLN A 459 27.28 -28.77 -17.69
CA GLN A 459 27.64 -27.46 -17.14
C GLN A 459 26.42 -26.63 -16.68
N THR A 460 25.27 -27.26 -16.51
CA THR A 460 24.05 -26.62 -16.00
C THR A 460 24.26 -26.26 -14.53
N LEU A 461 24.08 -24.98 -14.21
CA LEU A 461 24.22 -24.48 -12.85
C LEU A 461 23.06 -24.99 -11.99
N VAL A 462 23.36 -25.34 -10.73
CA VAL A 462 22.42 -25.96 -9.80
C VAL A 462 21.97 -24.92 -8.77
N PRO A 463 20.78 -24.33 -8.93
CA PRO A 463 20.26 -23.38 -7.97
C PRO A 463 19.80 -24.08 -6.69
N ASN A 464 19.88 -23.35 -5.58
CA ASN A 464 19.45 -23.80 -4.26
C ASN A 464 20.09 -25.16 -3.85
N ALA A 465 21.37 -25.37 -4.21
CA ALA A 465 22.20 -26.42 -3.65
C ALA A 465 22.67 -25.99 -2.26
N LEU A 466 22.60 -26.89 -1.29
CA LEU A 466 23.11 -26.66 0.06
C LEU A 466 24.63 -26.74 0.03
N VAL A 467 25.30 -25.69 0.47
CA VAL A 467 26.76 -25.60 0.51
C VAL A 467 27.21 -25.57 1.98
N HIS A 468 27.90 -26.62 2.39
CA HIS A 468 28.54 -26.77 3.69
C HIS A 468 29.94 -26.19 3.60
N ILE A 469 30.23 -25.20 4.43
CA ILE A 469 31.55 -24.59 4.57
C ILE A 469 32.12 -25.06 5.90
N LEU A 470 32.94 -26.10 5.85
CA LEU A 470 33.60 -26.66 7.01
C LEU A 470 34.99 -26.04 7.17
N ASN A 471 35.21 -25.34 8.28
CA ASN A 471 36.55 -24.94 8.69
C ASN A 471 37.27 -26.17 9.26
N GLU A 472 38.22 -26.72 8.50
CA GLU A 472 38.98 -27.92 8.89
C GLU A 472 39.95 -27.66 10.06
N THR A 473 40.21 -26.40 10.40
CA THR A 473 41.11 -26.01 11.50
C THR A 473 40.38 -25.95 12.84
N THR A 474 39.18 -25.38 12.87
CA THR A 474 38.37 -25.20 14.09
C THR A 474 37.30 -26.28 14.26
N GLY A 475 36.91 -26.95 13.17
CA GLY A 475 35.79 -27.89 13.12
C GLY A 475 34.40 -27.22 13.04
N THR A 476 34.32 -25.90 12.87
CA THR A 476 33.04 -25.19 12.73
C THR A 476 32.50 -25.31 11.32
N GLU A 477 31.19 -25.46 11.18
CA GLU A 477 30.49 -25.62 9.91
C GLU A 477 29.45 -24.51 9.73
N GLU A 478 29.40 -23.94 8.53
CA GLU A 478 28.40 -22.96 8.11
C GLU A 478 27.62 -23.49 6.91
N LEU A 479 26.32 -23.20 6.85
CA LEU A 479 25.42 -23.69 5.81
C LEU A 479 24.88 -22.51 5.00
N ILE A 480 25.21 -22.47 3.71
CA ILE A 480 24.67 -21.49 2.76
C ILE A 480 24.03 -22.21 1.58
N ARG A 481 23.38 -21.48 0.66
CA ARG A 481 22.77 -22.06 -0.54
C ARG A 481 23.16 -21.27 -1.78
N THR A 482 23.23 -21.96 -2.92
CA THR A 482 23.40 -21.26 -4.21
C THR A 482 22.14 -20.47 -4.58
N ASN A 483 22.33 -19.33 -5.23
CA ASN A 483 21.26 -18.47 -5.76
C ASN A 483 20.59 -19.10 -7.01
N ALA A 484 19.66 -18.36 -7.65
CA ALA A 484 18.95 -18.81 -8.85
C ALA A 484 19.86 -19.09 -10.06
N SER A 485 21.05 -18.48 -10.10
CA SER A 485 22.08 -18.71 -11.10
C SER A 485 23.03 -19.86 -10.70
N GLY A 486 22.82 -20.54 -9.58
CA GLY A 486 23.70 -21.61 -9.08
C GLY A 486 25.04 -21.12 -8.52
N GLU A 487 25.13 -19.83 -8.17
CA GLU A 487 26.32 -19.18 -7.61
C GLU A 487 26.17 -19.01 -6.08
N PHE A 488 27.29 -18.96 -5.37
CA PHE A 488 27.35 -18.64 -3.94
C PHE A 488 28.58 -17.77 -3.64
N ASN A 489 28.51 -16.96 -2.59
CA ASN A 489 29.67 -16.31 -2.01
C ASN A 489 29.62 -16.39 -0.47
N TYR A 490 30.80 -16.39 0.17
CA TYR A 490 30.90 -16.41 1.63
C TYR A 490 32.20 -15.81 2.13
N CYS A 491 32.15 -15.25 3.34
CA CYS A 491 33.27 -14.61 4.02
C CYS A 491 34.00 -15.64 4.90
N LEU A 492 35.18 -16.12 4.45
CA LEU A 492 35.99 -17.12 5.16
C LEU A 492 37.02 -16.47 6.07
N PRO A 493 36.96 -16.66 7.41
CA PRO A 493 38.00 -16.18 8.32
C PRO A 493 39.42 -16.56 7.85
N LEU A 494 40.35 -15.61 7.98
CA LEU A 494 41.74 -15.76 7.52
C LEU A 494 42.53 -16.77 8.37
N GLY A 495 43.54 -17.40 7.76
CA GLY A 495 44.47 -18.29 8.47
C GLY A 495 43.97 -19.73 8.68
N HIS A 496 42.97 -20.17 7.93
CA HIS A 496 42.33 -21.47 8.09
C HIS A 496 42.22 -22.24 6.77
N GLU A 497 42.09 -23.56 6.88
CA GLU A 497 41.77 -24.47 5.77
C GLU A 497 40.28 -24.80 5.77
N TYR A 498 39.65 -24.84 4.60
CA TYR A 498 38.22 -25.10 4.43
C TYR A 498 37.93 -26.21 3.42
N ALA A 499 36.92 -27.01 3.73
CA ALA A 499 36.24 -27.87 2.77
C ALA A 499 34.86 -27.28 2.46
N VAL A 500 34.59 -27.04 1.18
CA VAL A 500 33.32 -26.51 0.67
C VAL A 500 32.61 -27.65 -0.04
N ILE A 501 31.50 -28.13 0.52
CA ILE A 501 30.79 -29.32 0.07
C ILE A 501 29.40 -28.91 -0.40
N ALA A 502 29.03 -29.23 -1.65
CA ALA A 502 27.70 -28.98 -2.18
C ALA A 502 26.85 -30.25 -2.17
N GLU A 503 25.59 -30.11 -1.76
CA GLU A 503 24.59 -31.16 -1.69
C GLU A 503 23.26 -30.67 -2.30
N LYS A 504 22.65 -31.53 -3.12
CA LYS A 504 21.31 -31.30 -3.67
C LYS A 504 20.59 -32.64 -3.74
N GLU A 505 19.33 -32.68 -3.33
CA GLU A 505 18.51 -33.89 -3.44
C GLU A 505 18.47 -34.39 -4.88
N GLY A 506 18.68 -35.69 -5.07
CA GLY A 506 18.79 -36.30 -6.39
C GLY A 506 20.17 -36.20 -7.05
N TYR A 507 21.16 -35.57 -6.40
CA TYR A 507 22.53 -35.44 -6.88
C TYR A 507 23.55 -36.01 -5.87
N THR A 508 24.71 -36.44 -6.36
CA THR A 508 25.87 -36.77 -5.55
C THR A 508 26.43 -35.51 -4.90
N LYS A 509 27.08 -35.66 -3.74
CA LYS A 509 27.78 -34.53 -3.10
C LYS A 509 29.04 -34.18 -3.89
N GLY A 510 29.23 -32.89 -4.14
CA GLY A 510 30.46 -32.34 -4.70
C GLY A 510 31.28 -31.69 -3.59
N MET A 511 32.60 -31.61 -3.74
CA MET A 511 33.46 -30.94 -2.77
C MET A 511 34.63 -30.24 -3.45
N SER A 512 35.04 -29.11 -2.88
CA SER A 512 36.31 -28.46 -3.17
C SER A 512 37.00 -27.99 -1.89
N LYS A 513 38.32 -27.80 -1.94
CA LYS A 513 39.12 -27.30 -0.81
C LYS A 513 39.63 -25.90 -1.09
N VAL A 514 39.62 -25.05 -0.06
CA VAL A 514 40.01 -23.65 -0.12
C VAL A 514 40.85 -23.31 1.11
N SER A 515 42.01 -22.66 0.90
CA SER A 515 42.87 -22.18 2.00
C SER A 515 42.82 -20.67 2.09
N THR A 516 42.65 -20.15 3.30
CA THR A 516 42.81 -18.72 3.62
C THR A 516 44.14 -18.43 4.30
N VAL A 517 45.02 -19.44 4.45
CA VAL A 517 46.36 -19.27 5.04
C VAL A 517 47.25 -18.45 4.11
N GLY A 518 47.77 -17.34 4.62
CA GLY A 518 48.61 -16.42 3.82
C GLY A 518 47.83 -15.59 2.79
N THR A 519 46.50 -15.65 2.80
CA THR A 519 45.63 -14.76 2.01
C THR A 519 45.37 -13.45 2.77
N ASN A 520 44.83 -12.45 2.07
CA ASN A 520 44.40 -11.18 2.66
C ASN A 520 42.93 -10.91 2.32
N SER A 521 42.33 -9.91 2.99
CA SER A 521 40.90 -9.61 2.86
C SER A 521 40.45 -9.15 1.47
N ALA A 522 41.37 -8.80 0.56
CA ALA A 522 41.06 -8.33 -0.80
C ALA A 522 41.04 -9.46 -1.84
N GLN A 523 41.46 -10.68 -1.47
CA GLN A 523 41.50 -11.81 -2.41
C GLN A 523 40.12 -12.48 -2.52
N ILE A 524 39.71 -12.81 -3.74
CA ILE A 524 38.54 -13.66 -4.02
C ILE A 524 39.04 -15.06 -4.41
N LEU A 525 38.55 -16.07 -3.69
CA LEU A 525 38.86 -17.48 -3.92
C LEU A 525 37.74 -18.13 -4.73
N ASN A 526 38.00 -18.40 -6.01
CA ASN A 526 37.00 -18.97 -6.90
C ASN A 526 36.93 -20.50 -6.79
N VAL A 527 35.72 -21.05 -6.69
CA VAL A 527 35.50 -22.49 -6.54
C VAL A 527 34.37 -22.96 -7.45
N ASN A 528 34.60 -24.01 -8.23
CA ASN A 528 33.53 -24.68 -8.96
C ASN A 528 33.34 -26.07 -8.37
N ILE A 529 32.12 -26.38 -7.95
CA ILE A 529 31.76 -27.66 -7.33
C ILE A 529 30.86 -28.41 -8.29
N HIS A 530 31.33 -29.56 -8.75
CA HIS A 530 30.57 -30.41 -9.66
C HIS A 530 29.77 -31.46 -8.89
N VAL A 531 28.50 -31.62 -9.26
CA VAL A 531 27.59 -32.65 -8.76
C VAL A 531 27.09 -33.53 -9.91
N GLN A 532 26.69 -34.77 -9.63
CA GLN A 532 26.17 -35.71 -10.64
C GLN A 532 24.78 -36.22 -10.26
N PRO A 533 23.82 -36.37 -11.19
CA PRO A 533 22.52 -36.95 -10.88
C PRO A 533 22.64 -38.41 -10.41
N ILE A 534 21.88 -38.80 -9.40
CA ILE A 534 21.84 -40.18 -8.89
C ILE A 534 20.96 -41.08 -9.78
N ALA A 535 20.07 -40.50 -10.60
CA ALA A 535 19.26 -41.21 -11.59
C ALA A 535 19.05 -40.39 -12.89
N GLU A 536 18.98 -41.06 -14.05
CA GLU A 536 18.92 -40.47 -15.41
C GLU A 536 17.67 -39.59 -15.68
N ASN A 537 16.65 -39.58 -14.82
CA ASN A 537 15.38 -38.86 -15.04
C ASN A 537 15.14 -37.65 -14.12
N ILE A 538 16.16 -37.14 -13.41
CA ILE A 538 16.06 -35.97 -12.50
C ILE A 538 16.40 -34.67 -13.25
N LEU A 539 15.86 -34.51 -14.46
CA LEU A 539 15.79 -33.24 -15.18
C LEU A 539 14.31 -32.84 -15.28
N LYS A 540 13.72 -32.43 -14.15
CA LYS A 540 12.46 -31.68 -14.15
C LYS A 540 12.63 -30.42 -13.32
N GLU A 541 12.46 -29.32 -14.03
CA GLU A 541 12.73 -27.92 -13.70
C GLU A 541 11.97 -27.39 -12.47
N PRO A 542 12.43 -26.29 -11.84
CA PRO A 542 11.99 -25.90 -10.50
C PRO A 542 10.55 -25.34 -10.39
N ILE A 543 9.88 -25.03 -11.50
CA ILE A 543 8.47 -24.59 -11.54
C ILE A 543 7.89 -25.00 -12.90
N LYS A 544 6.71 -25.62 -12.95
CA LYS A 544 6.01 -25.98 -14.20
C LYS A 544 4.51 -25.88 -14.03
N GLU A 545 3.78 -26.03 -15.13
CA GLU A 545 2.33 -26.23 -15.07
C GLU A 545 1.98 -27.38 -14.09
N GLY A 546 1.04 -27.11 -13.20
CA GLY A 546 0.62 -27.98 -12.11
C GLY A 546 1.42 -27.83 -10.80
N SER A 547 2.49 -27.02 -10.75
CA SER A 547 3.17 -26.69 -9.50
C SER A 547 2.25 -25.94 -8.55
N VAL A 548 2.27 -26.32 -7.27
CA VAL A 548 1.55 -25.63 -6.18
C VAL A 548 2.56 -24.92 -5.29
N ILE A 549 2.33 -23.62 -5.07
CA ILE A 549 3.10 -22.75 -4.19
C ILE A 549 2.21 -22.35 -3.01
N VAL A 550 2.61 -22.66 -1.79
CA VAL A 550 1.90 -22.28 -0.57
C VAL A 550 2.39 -20.90 -0.10
N LEU A 551 1.43 -20.00 0.18
CA LEU A 551 1.68 -18.69 0.75
C LEU A 551 1.39 -18.74 2.25
N GLU A 552 2.44 -18.98 3.05
CA GLU A 552 2.33 -19.22 4.49
C GLU A 552 1.98 -17.95 5.29
N ASN A 553 2.24 -16.75 4.76
CA ASN A 553 2.14 -15.49 5.51
C ASN A 553 1.04 -14.54 5.03
N ILE A 554 0.01 -15.03 4.33
CA ILE A 554 -1.20 -14.22 4.12
C ILE A 554 -2.04 -14.27 5.40
N TYR A 555 -1.67 -13.42 6.36
CA TYR A 555 -2.42 -13.27 7.60
C TYR A 555 -3.76 -12.59 7.33
N TYR A 556 -4.82 -13.39 7.49
CA TYR A 556 -6.17 -12.91 7.69
C TYR A 556 -6.48 -12.97 9.18
N ASP A 557 -6.98 -11.88 9.76
CA ASP A 557 -7.50 -11.94 11.13
C ASP A 557 -8.65 -12.94 11.23
N PHE A 558 -8.92 -13.43 12.44
CA PHE A 558 -10.06 -14.29 12.70
C PHE A 558 -11.33 -13.61 12.18
N ASP A 559 -12.10 -14.33 11.34
CA ASP A 559 -13.32 -13.82 10.71
C ASP A 559 -13.16 -12.75 9.61
N GLN A 560 -11.93 -12.48 9.17
CA GLN A 560 -11.66 -11.46 8.16
C GLN A 560 -11.10 -12.04 6.86
N TYR A 561 -11.31 -11.29 5.78
CA TYR A 561 -10.75 -11.55 4.45
C TYR A 561 -9.84 -10.43 3.95
N PHE A 562 -9.64 -9.38 4.74
CA PHE A 562 -8.79 -8.23 4.39
C PHE A 562 -7.31 -8.58 4.50
N ILE A 563 -6.52 -8.14 3.52
CA ILE A 563 -5.08 -8.32 3.51
C ILE A 563 -4.45 -7.12 4.19
N ARG A 564 -3.89 -7.31 5.39
CA ARG A 564 -3.10 -6.28 6.08
C ARG A 564 -1.89 -5.90 5.22
N LYS A 565 -1.44 -4.64 5.28
CA LYS A 565 -0.32 -4.15 4.44
C LYS A 565 0.96 -4.99 4.58
N GLY A 566 1.25 -5.58 5.75
CA GLY A 566 2.36 -6.53 5.94
C GLY A 566 2.11 -7.96 5.49
N ALA A 567 0.84 -8.40 5.43
CA ALA A 567 0.43 -9.72 4.95
C ALA A 567 0.47 -9.86 3.42
N ALA A 568 0.75 -8.75 2.72
CA ALA A 568 0.74 -8.71 1.28
C ALA A 568 2.09 -9.05 0.62
N ARG A 569 3.14 -9.31 1.42
CA ARG A 569 4.49 -9.61 0.90
C ARG A 569 4.58 -10.86 0.04
N ASP A 570 3.90 -11.93 0.45
CA ASP A 570 3.83 -13.16 -0.36
C ASP A 570 3.08 -12.90 -1.67
N LEU A 571 2.11 -11.97 -1.66
CA LEU A 571 1.41 -11.51 -2.86
C LEU A 571 2.25 -10.54 -3.70
N ASP A 572 3.05 -9.66 -3.11
CA ASP A 572 4.02 -8.81 -3.81
C ASP A 572 5.10 -9.67 -4.51
N ALA A 573 5.59 -10.70 -3.80
CA ALA A 573 6.52 -11.69 -4.31
C ALA A 573 5.91 -12.51 -5.45
N LEU A 574 4.66 -12.94 -5.30
CA LEU A 574 3.91 -13.61 -6.35
C LEU A 574 3.69 -12.68 -7.56
N ALA A 575 3.32 -11.42 -7.35
CA ALA A 575 3.17 -10.45 -8.43
C ALA A 575 4.50 -10.23 -9.16
N LYS A 576 5.63 -10.16 -8.44
CA LYS A 576 6.97 -10.08 -9.03
C LYS A 576 7.29 -11.32 -9.87
N LEU A 577 6.98 -12.52 -9.37
CA LEU A 577 7.15 -13.78 -10.10
C LEU A 577 6.30 -13.79 -11.38
N MET A 578 5.03 -13.40 -11.31
CA MET A 578 4.13 -13.33 -12.47
C MET A 578 4.52 -12.25 -13.49
N ARG A 579 5.23 -11.20 -13.08
CA ARG A 579 5.85 -10.22 -13.99
C ARG A 579 7.10 -10.78 -14.65
N LEU A 580 7.91 -11.55 -13.92
CA LEU A 580 9.09 -12.23 -14.46
C LEU A 580 8.70 -13.31 -15.48
N TYR A 581 7.56 -13.97 -15.29
CA TYR A 581 6.98 -14.95 -16.19
C TYR A 581 5.63 -14.47 -16.75
N PRO A 582 5.60 -13.64 -17.81
CA PRO A 582 4.37 -13.08 -18.35
C PRO A 582 3.34 -14.10 -18.86
N SER A 583 3.75 -15.33 -19.15
CA SER A 583 2.89 -16.46 -19.56
C SER A 583 2.29 -17.24 -18.39
N MET A 584 2.68 -16.93 -17.15
CA MET A 584 2.22 -17.63 -15.96
C MET A 584 0.78 -17.25 -15.62
N ASP A 585 -0.13 -18.21 -15.67
CA ASP A 585 -1.49 -18.07 -15.15
C ASP A 585 -1.65 -18.92 -13.89
N ILE A 586 -2.40 -18.39 -12.93
CA ILE A 586 -2.51 -19.00 -11.61
C ILE A 586 -3.96 -19.18 -11.16
N GLU A 587 -4.12 -20.15 -10.28
CA GLU A 587 -5.31 -20.42 -9.47
C GLU A 587 -4.96 -20.15 -8.00
N LEU A 588 -5.65 -19.21 -7.37
CA LEU A 588 -5.56 -18.88 -5.95
C LEU A 588 -6.66 -19.62 -5.19
N THR A 589 -6.26 -20.46 -4.25
CA THR A 589 -7.18 -21.26 -3.45
C THR A 589 -6.97 -20.98 -1.98
N ALA A 590 -8.00 -20.51 -1.28
CA ALA A 590 -7.93 -20.25 0.17
C ALA A 590 -8.67 -21.32 0.97
N HIS A 591 -8.16 -21.60 2.17
CA HIS A 591 -8.69 -22.59 3.10
C HIS A 591 -8.93 -21.97 4.48
N THR A 592 -9.83 -22.56 5.25
CA THR A 592 -10.10 -22.21 6.65
C THR A 592 -9.70 -23.34 7.58
N ASP A 593 -9.67 -23.05 8.88
CA ASP A 593 -9.69 -24.11 9.90
C ASP A 593 -11.14 -24.60 10.12
N SER A 594 -11.30 -25.62 10.96
CA SER A 594 -12.58 -26.26 11.31
C SER A 594 -13.48 -25.44 12.22
N ARG A 595 -13.09 -24.23 12.63
CA ARG A 595 -13.89 -23.42 13.56
C ARG A 595 -14.88 -22.60 12.75
N GLY A 596 -16.14 -23.00 12.78
CA GLY A 596 -17.22 -22.29 12.12
C GLY A 596 -18.26 -23.26 11.58
N GLU A 597 -19.28 -22.74 10.91
CA GLU A 597 -20.17 -23.56 10.10
C GLU A 597 -19.52 -23.80 8.73
N GLU A 598 -19.65 -25.00 8.15
CA GLU A 598 -19.05 -25.36 6.85
C GLU A 598 -19.39 -24.34 5.74
N SER A 599 -20.66 -23.96 5.66
CA SER A 599 -21.15 -22.96 4.67
C SER A 599 -20.52 -21.58 4.86
N TYR A 600 -20.24 -21.20 6.11
CA TYR A 600 -19.58 -19.96 6.45
C TYR A 600 -18.10 -19.99 6.05
N ASN A 601 -17.42 -21.08 6.38
CA ASN A 601 -16.02 -21.32 6.04
C ASN A 601 -15.80 -21.33 4.52
N GLN A 602 -16.73 -21.89 3.77
CA GLN A 602 -16.75 -21.86 2.30
C GLN A 602 -16.84 -20.42 1.75
N GLU A 603 -17.72 -19.58 2.31
CA GLU A 603 -17.86 -18.19 1.89
C GLU A 603 -16.64 -17.34 2.28
N LEU A 604 -16.13 -17.54 3.50
CA LEU A 604 -14.97 -16.82 4.03
C LEU A 604 -13.72 -17.08 3.19
N SER A 605 -13.45 -18.35 2.88
CA SER A 605 -12.32 -18.72 2.02
C SER A 605 -12.43 -18.12 0.62
N LEU A 606 -13.61 -18.13 0.00
CA LEU A 606 -13.79 -17.52 -1.32
C LEU A 606 -13.49 -16.01 -1.28
N LYS A 607 -14.00 -15.30 -0.27
CA LYS A 607 -13.71 -13.86 -0.08
C LYS A 607 -12.21 -13.58 0.10
N ARG A 608 -11.50 -14.45 0.81
CA ARG A 608 -10.04 -14.37 1.01
C ARG A 608 -9.28 -14.50 -0.31
N ALA A 609 -9.62 -15.51 -1.12
CA ALA A 609 -9.00 -15.71 -2.42
C ALA A 609 -9.29 -14.55 -3.39
N GLU A 610 -10.52 -14.03 -3.40
CA GLU A 610 -10.89 -12.86 -4.21
C GLU A 610 -10.19 -11.58 -3.74
N SER A 611 -9.97 -11.41 -2.44
CA SER A 611 -9.15 -10.30 -1.93
C SER A 611 -7.71 -10.41 -2.40
N ALA A 612 -7.11 -11.60 -2.38
CA ALA A 612 -5.75 -11.84 -2.88
C ALA A 612 -5.64 -11.57 -4.39
N LYS A 613 -6.62 -12.02 -5.17
CA LYS A 613 -6.73 -11.71 -6.60
C LYS A 613 -6.79 -10.20 -6.85
N ARG A 614 -7.66 -9.47 -6.16
CA ARG A 614 -7.77 -8.01 -6.31
C ARG A 614 -6.48 -7.29 -5.96
N TYR A 615 -5.78 -7.75 -4.92
CA TYR A 615 -4.47 -7.22 -4.56
C TYR A 615 -3.45 -7.37 -5.71
N LEU A 616 -3.35 -8.56 -6.31
CA LEU A 616 -2.46 -8.79 -7.46
C LEU A 616 -2.82 -7.90 -8.67
N ILE A 617 -4.11 -7.68 -8.91
CA ILE A 617 -4.58 -6.79 -9.98
C ILE A 617 -4.18 -5.34 -9.72
N GLN A 618 -4.33 -4.86 -8.48
CA GLN A 618 -3.87 -3.54 -8.07
C GLN A 618 -2.34 -3.36 -8.25
N LYS A 619 -1.58 -4.46 -8.17
CA LYS A 619 -0.13 -4.50 -8.45
C LYS A 619 0.23 -4.67 -9.93
N GLY A 620 -0.77 -4.58 -10.83
CA GLY A 620 -0.59 -4.57 -12.28
C GLY A 620 -0.65 -5.93 -12.97
N ILE A 621 -1.08 -6.99 -12.29
CA ILE A 621 -1.32 -8.30 -12.93
C ILE A 621 -2.69 -8.28 -13.63
N ALA A 622 -2.76 -8.78 -14.86
CA ALA A 622 -4.01 -8.83 -15.61
C ALA A 622 -5.02 -9.79 -14.94
N ALA A 623 -6.28 -9.36 -14.84
CA ALA A 623 -7.31 -10.05 -14.06
C ALA A 623 -7.70 -11.45 -14.58
N ASP A 624 -7.47 -11.69 -15.88
CA ASP A 624 -7.68 -12.97 -16.56
C ASP A 624 -6.59 -14.01 -16.25
N ARG A 625 -5.41 -13.57 -15.81
CA ARG A 625 -4.29 -14.45 -15.40
C ARG A 625 -4.42 -15.03 -13.99
N VAL A 626 -5.46 -14.64 -13.25
CA VAL A 626 -5.67 -15.04 -11.85
C VAL A 626 -7.11 -15.55 -11.65
N GLN A 627 -7.25 -16.81 -11.29
CA GLN A 627 -8.52 -17.40 -10.85
C GLN A 627 -8.53 -17.52 -9.32
N ALA A 628 -9.70 -17.41 -8.68
CA ALA A 628 -9.82 -17.43 -7.23
C ALA A 628 -10.91 -18.40 -6.78
N PHE A 629 -10.61 -19.24 -5.79
CA PHE A 629 -11.50 -20.28 -5.24
C PHE A 629 -11.40 -20.34 -3.72
N GLY A 630 -12.53 -20.64 -3.07
CA GLY A 630 -12.59 -20.98 -1.65
C GLY A 630 -12.85 -22.48 -1.48
N MET A 631 -12.17 -23.13 -0.55
CA MET A 631 -12.37 -24.55 -0.21
C MET A 631 -12.95 -24.76 1.19
N GLY A 632 -13.15 -23.68 1.95
CA GLY A 632 -13.55 -23.75 3.35
C GLY A 632 -12.65 -24.69 4.16
N GLU A 633 -13.27 -25.57 4.92
CA GLU A 633 -12.61 -26.58 5.76
C GLU A 633 -12.52 -27.97 5.10
N SER A 634 -12.89 -28.09 3.81
CA SER A 634 -12.97 -29.38 3.12
C SER A 634 -11.61 -30.08 2.93
N GLU A 635 -10.52 -29.32 3.04
CA GLU A 635 -9.13 -29.80 2.86
C GLU A 635 -8.25 -29.46 4.07
N ILE A 636 -8.66 -29.91 5.27
CA ILE A 636 -7.86 -29.85 6.49
C ILE A 636 -6.63 -30.78 6.36
N ARG A 637 -5.44 -30.25 6.71
CA ARG A 637 -4.15 -30.94 6.55
C ARG A 637 -3.65 -31.63 7.82
N ASN A 638 -4.30 -31.43 8.95
CA ASN A 638 -3.93 -32.03 10.24
C ASN A 638 -5.14 -32.68 10.93
N GLN A 639 -5.00 -33.03 12.21
CA GLN A 639 -6.06 -33.68 12.99
C GLN A 639 -7.19 -32.74 13.44
N CYS A 640 -7.08 -31.44 13.18
CA CYS A 640 -7.97 -30.41 13.74
C CYS A 640 -9.28 -30.30 12.95
N VAL A 641 -10.06 -31.37 12.94
CA VAL A 641 -11.43 -31.42 12.41
C VAL A 641 -12.46 -31.04 13.48
N ASP A 642 -13.72 -30.91 13.10
CA ASP A 642 -14.81 -30.52 13.99
C ASP A 642 -14.86 -31.34 15.29
N GLY A 643 -14.94 -30.63 16.42
CA GLY A 643 -15.01 -31.23 17.74
C GLY A 643 -13.67 -31.73 18.31
N VAL A 644 -12.55 -31.55 17.59
CA VAL A 644 -11.20 -31.81 18.10
C VAL A 644 -10.61 -30.53 18.68
N GLU A 645 -10.11 -30.60 19.92
CA GLU A 645 -9.41 -29.49 20.56
C GLU A 645 -7.98 -29.41 20.01
N CYS A 646 -7.63 -28.26 19.44
CA CYS A 646 -6.33 -27.97 18.85
C CYS A 646 -5.80 -26.61 19.32
N SER A 647 -4.48 -26.41 19.22
CA SER A 647 -3.88 -25.10 19.48
C SER A 647 -4.17 -24.08 18.37
N ASP A 648 -4.00 -22.80 18.65
CA ASP A 648 -4.18 -21.75 17.64
C ASP A 648 -3.17 -21.88 16.49
N GLU A 649 -1.96 -22.39 16.76
CA GLU A 649 -0.94 -22.70 15.75
C GLU A 649 -1.36 -23.87 14.86
N GLU A 650 -1.95 -24.92 15.43
CA GLU A 650 -2.44 -26.06 14.66
C GLU A 650 -3.63 -25.66 13.78
N HIS A 651 -4.53 -24.80 14.28
CA HIS A 651 -5.55 -24.20 13.44
C HIS A 651 -4.95 -23.26 12.39
N ALA A 652 -3.88 -22.52 12.71
CA ALA A 652 -3.20 -21.63 11.76
C ALA A 652 -2.67 -22.37 10.55
N TYR A 653 -2.17 -23.59 10.73
CA TYR A 653 -1.68 -24.43 9.65
C TYR A 653 -2.74 -24.71 8.57
N ASN A 654 -4.02 -24.77 8.93
CA ASN A 654 -5.12 -24.98 7.97
C ASN A 654 -5.57 -23.68 7.29
N ARG A 655 -5.34 -22.51 7.91
CA ARG A 655 -5.67 -21.19 7.37
C ARG A 655 -4.58 -20.73 6.39
N ARG A 656 -4.61 -21.29 5.18
CA ARG A 656 -3.58 -21.08 4.15
C ARG A 656 -4.17 -20.63 2.83
N THR A 657 -3.33 -20.04 2.00
CA THR A 657 -3.65 -19.77 0.58
C THR A 657 -2.63 -20.47 -0.29
N GLU A 658 -3.11 -21.19 -1.29
CA GLU A 658 -2.31 -21.93 -2.26
C GLU A 658 -2.40 -21.27 -3.62
N VAL A 659 -1.30 -21.32 -4.37
CA VAL A 659 -1.19 -20.83 -5.73
C VAL A 659 -0.85 -22.01 -6.61
N LYS A 660 -1.75 -22.41 -7.48
CA LYS A 660 -1.49 -23.44 -8.47
C LYS A 660 -1.23 -22.80 -9.81
N ILE A 661 -0.12 -23.16 -10.45
CA ILE A 661 0.21 -22.69 -11.79
C ILE A 661 -0.58 -23.53 -12.78
N ILE A 662 -1.52 -22.89 -13.48
CA ILE A 662 -2.43 -23.56 -14.41
C ILE A 662 -1.98 -23.45 -15.86
N HIS A 663 -1.10 -22.47 -16.16
CA HIS A 663 -0.47 -22.33 -17.46
C HIS A 663 0.90 -21.65 -17.28
N MET A 664 1.91 -22.13 -18.00
CA MET A 664 3.20 -21.45 -18.11
C MET A 664 3.95 -21.99 -19.33
N ASP A 665 4.18 -21.13 -20.32
CA ASP A 665 5.03 -21.49 -21.46
C ASP A 665 6.50 -21.65 -21.01
N GLU A 666 7.15 -22.75 -21.36
CA GLU A 666 8.60 -23.02 -21.15
C GLU A 666 9.49 -21.85 -21.68
N PRO A 667 10.73 -21.68 -21.16
CA PRO A 667 11.38 -20.39 -20.93
C PRO A 667 11.64 -19.52 -22.16
N ILE A 668 11.64 -18.21 -21.91
CA ILE A 668 12.05 -17.15 -22.85
C ILE A 668 13.41 -17.52 -23.47
N ARG A 669 13.46 -17.76 -24.78
CA ARG A 669 14.71 -17.79 -25.53
C ARG A 669 15.28 -16.37 -25.59
N VAL A 670 16.21 -16.06 -24.71
CA VAL A 670 17.05 -14.86 -24.82
C VAL A 670 18.12 -15.15 -25.86
N GLU A 671 17.92 -14.65 -27.09
CA GLU A 671 18.98 -14.62 -28.09
C GLU A 671 19.90 -13.42 -27.81
N TYR A 672 21.14 -13.70 -27.37
CA TYR A 672 22.19 -12.68 -27.33
C TYR A 672 22.67 -12.42 -28.75
N LYS A 673 22.45 -11.20 -29.25
CA LYS A 673 23.23 -10.66 -30.37
C LYS A 673 24.49 -10.02 -29.80
N GLU A 674 25.65 -10.47 -30.25
CA GLU A 674 26.88 -9.70 -30.07
C GLU A 674 26.77 -8.41 -30.88
N GLY A 675 26.87 -7.26 -30.20
CA GLY A 675 26.82 -5.93 -30.81
C GLY A 675 26.03 -4.95 -29.96
N ASN A 676 26.60 -3.77 -29.71
CA ASN A 676 25.89 -2.65 -29.11
C ASN A 676 24.81 -2.18 -30.11
N PRO A 677 23.53 -2.00 -29.72
CA PRO A 677 22.48 -1.49 -30.61
C PRO A 677 22.78 -0.11 -31.21
N LEU A 678 23.81 0.58 -30.70
CA LEU A 678 24.28 1.88 -31.16
C LEU A 678 25.44 1.82 -32.18
N ASP A 679 25.94 0.62 -32.52
CA ASP A 679 27.03 0.46 -33.50
C ASP A 679 26.52 0.38 -34.95
N ASP A 680 25.20 0.50 -35.17
CA ASP A 680 24.59 0.45 -36.52
C ASP A 680 24.59 1.81 -37.26
N ASP A 681 25.13 2.87 -36.63
CA ASP A 681 25.46 4.10 -37.33
C ASP A 681 26.86 3.99 -37.94
N GLY A 682 26.95 3.19 -39.01
CA GLY A 682 28.18 2.89 -39.74
C GLY A 682 29.04 4.13 -40.04
N LYS A 683 30.04 4.38 -39.18
CA LYS A 683 31.26 5.13 -39.46
C LYS A 683 32.40 4.51 -38.67
N GLY A 684 33.25 3.79 -39.38
CA GLY A 684 34.56 3.34 -38.88
C GLY A 684 35.56 4.46 -38.73
#